data_AF-A0A813HKG4-F1
#
_entry.id   AF-A0A813HKG4-F1
#
_cell.length_a   1.000
_cell.length_b   1.000
_cell.length_c   1.000
_cell.angle_alpha   90.00
_cell.angle_beta   90.00
_cell.angle_gamma   90.00
#
_symmetry.space_group_name_H-M   'P 1'
#
loop_
_entity.id
_entity.type
_entity.pdbx_description
1 polymer ?
#
loop_
_entity_poly.entity_id
_entity_poly.type
_entity_poly.pdbx_seq_one_letter_code
_entity_poly.pdbx_strand_id
1 'polypeptide(L)'
;AEMTSESPWAFVLTATGSIWAAGVTLLLLARGRSSPHLRSATGCALTIWLYSLSMVGDSLFSCRLGNLSQVTQIFDYLSAVFCFASWVWMAVLVMTRISALEASMGQPLGLQEVRWVIVVTAVTAALCVIFVLYSWSLVFVPLPLIYMLASAYGVTSVLYLIFTGLVIRAFCIPLRLLKEMHTAGYISKETWAAAVSLGQLQIGGLLASTTTTVLSGGSIIFGSSLQFAKLDESGRDMFTFVDFPLWLDIIANSTCVLFLTGAVHMPNAVLGNALARQRNRAAMLGSSGSVLDRQWHEKVSELAERGFTLESLLSFYKRLGTDYMLHYKSDVHRTSDVVRQAIIPLSRPSGVAYAVTMMNGACSLPDAMVTHNWGNLFRDLVAGICADALGLSEYALVSELLDRDVVALESMLANSGKIQKTYWVCAFCIAQHSCICHSISARDVDPVHGMEPPTCDCGWPKCFNDTPEVDALGRSVHCELNKFDDMMGHIARIDDQIEQLIVVDSKFDLFTRAWCVAEVAEAFRIGIPQKMKIKCGQVLHAFEERLRLLKVQEMEASRPEDVAEILAKIPDKDALNAQLQTLIFDENTGLLAQWRILDSTEQLRHFGLLARFQWLRGQRYQIPFDKICCHGYTF
;
A
#
# COMPACT_ATOMS: atom_id res chain seq x y z
N ALA A 1 47.37 30.84 24.55
CA ALA A 1 46.57 31.76 25.38
C ALA A 1 45.73 32.70 24.52
N GLU A 2 46.14 33.00 23.29
CA GLU A 2 45.20 33.43 22.24
C GLU A 2 44.54 32.18 21.64
N MET A 3 43.47 31.69 22.26
CA MET A 3 42.48 30.93 21.48
C MET A 3 41.92 31.95 20.51
N THR A 4 42.31 31.82 19.24
CA THR A 4 41.71 32.54 18.13
C THR A 4 40.19 32.45 18.27
N SER A 5 39.52 33.57 18.08
CA SER A 5 38.09 33.78 18.32
C SER A 5 37.19 33.04 17.33
N GLU A 6 37.57 31.82 16.91
CA GLU A 6 36.67 30.96 16.15
C GLU A 6 35.45 30.66 17.01
N SER A 7 34.30 30.95 16.42
CA SER A 7 33.00 30.89 17.06
C SER A 7 32.68 29.44 17.43
N PRO A 8 32.60 29.04 18.71
CA PRO A 8 32.19 27.69 19.11
C PRO A 8 30.81 27.28 18.58
N TRP A 9 30.04 28.23 18.04
CA TRP A 9 28.73 28.01 17.45
C TRP A 9 28.76 27.23 16.13
N ALA A 10 29.82 27.34 15.31
CA ALA A 10 29.92 26.61 14.03
C ALA A 10 29.89 25.09 14.26
N PHE A 11 30.74 24.63 15.18
CA PHE A 11 30.78 23.24 15.60
C PHE A 11 29.47 22.78 16.23
N VAL A 12 28.86 23.59 17.10
CA VAL A 12 27.59 23.24 17.75
C VAL A 12 26.48 23.05 16.72
N LEU A 13 26.34 23.95 15.74
CA LEU A 13 25.33 23.83 14.69
C LEU A 13 25.56 22.58 13.84
N THR A 14 26.75 22.40 13.26
CA THR A 14 27.04 21.22 12.42
C THR A 14 26.83 19.91 13.18
N ALA A 15 27.22 19.84 14.46
CA ALA A 15 26.98 18.69 15.31
C ALA A 15 25.48 18.43 15.52
N THR A 16 24.67 19.46 15.79
CA THR A 16 23.21 19.29 15.95
C THR A 16 22.53 18.84 14.66
N GLY A 17 22.95 19.38 13.51
CA GLY A 17 22.46 18.93 12.20
C GLY A 17 22.81 17.46 11.93
N SER A 18 24.03 17.04 12.31
CA SER A 18 24.45 15.64 12.18
C SER A 18 23.68 14.69 13.08
N ILE A 19 23.43 15.07 14.33
CA ILE A 19 22.60 14.30 15.26
C ILE A 19 21.18 14.13 14.70
N TRP A 20 20.61 15.18 14.11
CA TRP A 20 19.30 15.09 13.45
C TRP A 20 19.29 14.12 12.27
N ALA A 21 20.26 14.23 11.35
CA ALA A 21 20.38 13.33 10.21
C ALA A 21 20.61 11.86 10.64
N ALA A 22 21.39 11.64 11.70
CA ALA A 22 21.57 10.33 12.31
C ALA A 22 20.25 9.78 12.85
N GLY A 23 19.47 10.59 13.58
CA GLY A 23 18.17 10.23 14.11
C GLY A 23 17.18 9.81 13.01
N VAL A 24 17.11 10.58 11.91
CA VAL A 24 16.30 10.22 10.74
C VAL A 24 16.78 8.91 10.11
N THR A 25 18.09 8.72 9.96
CA THR A 25 18.66 7.49 9.39
C THR A 25 18.33 6.27 10.24
N LEU A 26 18.47 6.35 11.57
CA LEU A 26 18.16 5.27 12.50
C LEU A 26 16.66 4.94 12.50
N LEU A 27 15.80 5.96 12.45
CA LEU A 27 14.35 5.77 12.32
C LEU A 27 13.99 5.03 11.03
N LEU A 28 14.59 5.43 9.90
CA LEU A 28 14.37 4.78 8.61
C LEU A 28 14.97 3.37 8.57
N LEU A 29 16.14 3.12 9.18
CA LEU A 29 16.71 1.78 9.31
C LEU A 29 15.80 0.84 10.11
N ALA A 30 15.25 1.32 11.22
CA ALA A 30 14.33 0.55 12.05
C ALA A 30 13.05 0.17 11.28
N ARG A 31 12.62 1.02 10.34
CA ARG A 31 11.42 0.80 9.52
C ARG A 31 11.70 0.16 8.16
N GLY A 32 12.93 0.23 7.66
CA GLY A 32 13.30 -0.04 6.26
C GLY A 32 13.15 -1.49 5.81
N ARG A 33 12.87 -2.41 6.74
CA ARG A 33 12.55 -3.79 6.37
C ARG A 33 11.18 -3.94 5.71
N SER A 34 10.27 -2.98 5.87
CA SER A 34 8.89 -3.11 5.39
C SER A 34 8.70 -2.87 3.90
N SER A 35 9.47 -1.98 3.26
CA SER A 35 9.31 -1.71 1.82
C SER A 35 10.60 -1.36 1.09
N PRO A 36 10.72 -1.69 -0.22
CA PRO A 36 11.88 -1.32 -1.04
C PRO A 36 12.12 0.20 -1.07
N HIS A 37 11.04 1.00 -1.06
CA HIS A 37 11.13 2.46 -1.07
C HIS A 37 11.79 3.00 0.21
N LEU A 38 11.42 2.47 1.38
CA LEU A 38 12.07 2.83 2.64
C LEU A 38 13.55 2.45 2.68
N ARG A 39 13.95 1.34 2.04
CA ARG A 39 15.38 0.99 1.92
C ARG A 39 16.14 2.02 1.09
N SER A 40 15.59 2.45 -0.04
CA SER A 40 16.18 3.53 -0.85
C SER A 40 16.27 4.83 -0.05
N ALA A 41 15.23 5.16 0.73
CA ALA A 41 15.22 6.38 1.53
C ALA A 41 16.20 6.33 2.70
N THR A 42 16.41 5.15 3.28
CA THR A 42 17.47 4.90 4.26
C THR A 42 18.84 5.19 3.65
N GLY A 43 19.08 4.77 2.42
CA GLY A 43 20.30 5.11 1.68
C GLY A 43 20.47 6.63 1.54
N CYS A 44 19.40 7.34 1.18
CA CYS A 44 19.40 8.81 1.07
C CYS A 44 19.74 9.48 2.42
N ALA A 45 19.04 9.10 3.49
CA ALA A 45 19.29 9.66 4.82
C ALA A 45 20.71 9.37 5.32
N LEU A 46 21.22 8.16 5.07
CA LEU A 46 22.60 7.79 5.39
C LEU A 46 23.61 8.69 4.67
N THR A 47 23.41 8.96 3.37
CA THR A 47 24.30 9.88 2.64
C THR A 47 24.24 11.32 3.17
N ILE A 48 23.07 11.81 3.59
CA ILE A 48 22.94 13.14 4.23
C ILE A 48 23.66 13.14 5.59
N TRP A 49 23.54 12.06 6.36
CA TRP A 49 24.24 11.94 7.62
C TRP A 49 25.76 11.90 7.43
N LEU A 50 26.27 11.12 6.48
CA LEU A 50 27.70 11.09 6.16
C LEU A 50 28.24 12.45 5.70
N TYR A 51 27.46 13.19 4.90
CA TYR A 51 27.75 14.57 4.53
C TYR A 51 27.85 15.50 5.76
N SER A 52 26.90 15.42 6.68
CA SER A 52 26.96 16.21 7.91
C SER A 52 28.15 15.84 8.80
N LEU A 53 28.51 14.54 8.84
CA LEU A 53 29.62 14.04 9.65
C LEU A 53 30.97 14.50 9.11
N SER A 54 31.12 14.58 7.79
CA SER A 54 32.33 15.10 7.18
C SER A 54 32.52 16.59 7.48
N MET A 55 31.44 17.38 7.50
CA MET A 55 31.48 18.78 7.93
C MET A 55 31.87 18.96 9.40
N VAL A 56 31.34 18.12 10.30
CA VAL A 56 31.72 18.12 11.72
C VAL A 56 33.19 17.76 11.89
N GLY A 57 33.68 16.79 11.10
CA GLY A 57 35.08 16.44 11.03
C GLY A 57 35.94 17.64 10.67
N ASP A 58 35.63 18.29 9.55
CA ASP A 58 36.37 19.48 9.11
C ASP A 58 36.46 20.57 10.19
N SER A 59 35.33 20.90 10.83
CA SER A 59 35.27 21.88 11.92
C SER A 59 36.16 21.48 13.11
N LEU A 60 36.14 20.20 13.52
CA LEU A 60 36.94 19.72 14.66
C LEU A 60 38.44 19.76 14.40
N PHE A 61 38.85 19.38 13.18
CA PHE A 61 40.27 19.32 12.80
C PHE A 61 40.84 20.73 12.63
N SER A 62 40.08 21.64 12.01
CA SER A 62 40.44 23.05 11.88
C SER A 62 40.68 23.71 13.24
N CYS A 63 39.84 23.46 14.25
CA CYS A 63 40.01 24.06 15.57
C CYS A 63 41.17 23.47 16.41
N ARG A 64 41.54 22.19 16.23
CA ARG A 64 42.47 21.51 17.16
C ARG A 64 43.92 21.42 16.71
N LEU A 65 44.16 21.25 15.42
CA LEU A 65 45.47 20.80 14.93
C LEU A 65 46.28 21.90 14.23
N GLY A 66 45.76 23.13 14.22
CA GLY A 66 46.25 24.16 13.30
C GLY A 66 46.00 23.73 11.85
N ASN A 67 46.37 24.57 10.88
CA ASN A 67 46.21 24.32 9.44
C ASN A 67 47.02 23.10 8.92
N LEU A 68 46.70 21.89 9.38
CA LEU A 68 47.09 20.63 8.77
C LEU A 68 46.21 20.45 7.51
N SER A 69 46.56 21.24 6.49
CA SER A 69 45.77 21.45 5.27
C SER A 69 45.36 20.15 4.58
N GLN A 70 46.10 19.05 4.74
CA GLN A 70 45.77 17.78 4.11
C GLN A 70 44.54 17.09 4.72
N VAL A 71 44.30 17.23 6.03
CA VAL A 71 43.19 16.53 6.69
C VAL A 71 41.86 17.22 6.42
N THR A 72 41.83 18.55 6.49
CA THR A 72 40.64 19.36 6.14
C THR A 72 40.24 19.12 4.68
N GLN A 73 41.22 19.09 3.77
CA GLN A 73 40.99 18.71 2.37
C GLN A 73 40.29 17.37 2.18
N ILE A 74 40.63 16.35 2.97
CA ILE A 74 39.95 15.05 2.90
C ILE A 74 38.48 15.19 3.29
N PHE A 75 38.17 15.96 4.34
CA PHE A 75 36.79 16.16 4.76
C PHE A 75 35.97 16.99 3.76
N ASP A 76 36.57 17.96 3.10
CA ASP A 76 35.93 18.71 2.02
C ASP A 76 35.58 17.81 0.83
N TYR A 77 36.50 16.92 0.45
CA TYR A 77 36.26 15.93 -0.60
C TYR A 77 35.13 14.97 -0.24
N LEU A 78 35.15 14.45 0.99
CA LEU A 78 34.07 13.58 1.47
C LEU A 78 32.73 14.34 1.47
N SER A 79 32.72 15.59 1.92
CA SER A 79 31.51 16.43 1.95
C SER A 79 30.93 16.64 0.56
N ALA A 80 31.76 16.99 -0.44
CA ALA A 80 31.32 17.17 -1.82
C ALA A 80 30.74 15.87 -2.42
N VAL A 81 31.40 14.73 -2.17
CA VAL A 81 30.94 13.41 -2.66
C VAL A 81 29.62 13.01 -2.01
N PHE A 82 29.48 13.14 -0.69
CA PHE A 82 28.26 12.77 0.01
C PHE A 82 27.10 13.72 -0.29
N CYS A 83 27.36 15.01 -0.51
CA CYS A 83 26.38 15.98 -0.98
C CYS A 83 25.84 15.61 -2.37
N PHE A 84 26.72 15.27 -3.32
CA PHE A 84 26.29 14.80 -4.63
C PHE A 84 25.49 13.49 -4.55
N ALA A 85 25.98 12.53 -3.76
CA ALA A 85 25.31 11.24 -3.58
C ALA A 85 23.91 11.39 -2.95
N SER A 86 23.75 12.27 -1.96
CA SER A 86 22.45 12.52 -1.34
C SER A 86 21.46 13.17 -2.30
N TRP A 87 21.93 14.09 -3.15
CA TRP A 87 21.11 14.68 -4.20
C TRP A 87 20.63 13.65 -5.23
N VAL A 88 21.53 12.77 -5.71
CA VAL A 88 21.17 11.69 -6.65
C VAL A 88 20.12 10.77 -6.02
N TRP A 89 20.28 10.40 -4.74
CA TRP A 89 19.29 9.61 -4.02
C TRP A 89 17.96 10.30 -3.81
N MET A 90 17.95 11.59 -3.48
CA MET A 90 16.72 12.38 -3.39
C MET A 90 15.97 12.39 -4.73
N ALA A 91 16.70 12.60 -5.83
CA ALA A 91 16.13 12.56 -7.18
C ALA A 91 15.53 11.19 -7.51
N VAL A 92 16.23 10.10 -7.18
CA VAL A 92 15.71 8.72 -7.34
C VAL A 92 14.43 8.51 -6.52
N LEU A 93 14.39 8.96 -5.26
CA LEU A 93 13.19 8.85 -4.43
C LEU A 93 12.01 9.56 -5.07
N VAL A 94 12.16 10.82 -5.45
CA VAL A 94 11.10 11.60 -6.11
C VAL A 94 10.64 10.91 -7.40
N MET A 95 11.58 10.43 -8.21
CA MET A 95 11.32 9.70 -9.45
C MET A 95 10.50 8.44 -9.25
N THR A 96 10.84 7.61 -8.25
CA THR A 96 10.06 6.41 -7.95
C THR A 96 8.61 6.73 -7.61
N ARG A 97 8.38 7.89 -7.00
CA ARG A 97 7.05 8.35 -6.57
C ARG A 97 6.22 8.91 -7.71
N ILE A 98 6.80 9.75 -8.57
CA ILE A 98 6.12 10.22 -9.78
C ILE A 98 5.83 9.03 -10.68
N SER A 99 6.77 8.09 -10.82
CA SER A 99 6.54 6.87 -11.62
C SER A 99 5.42 6.00 -11.06
N ALA A 100 5.32 5.85 -9.74
CA ALA A 100 4.23 5.12 -9.11
C ALA A 100 2.87 5.80 -9.34
N LEU A 101 2.85 7.14 -9.32
CA LEU A 101 1.66 7.96 -9.53
C LEU A 101 1.22 7.97 -11.01
N GLU A 102 2.14 8.09 -11.96
CA GLU A 102 1.84 7.96 -13.40
C GLU A 102 1.30 6.56 -13.73
N ALA A 103 1.93 5.52 -13.19
CA ALA A 103 1.53 4.14 -13.44
C ALA A 103 0.10 3.86 -12.92
N SER A 104 -0.25 4.37 -11.74
CA SER A 104 -1.60 4.22 -11.20
C SER A 104 -2.63 5.10 -11.90
N MET A 105 -2.26 6.34 -12.26
CA MET A 105 -3.13 7.24 -13.02
C MET A 105 -3.37 6.76 -14.46
N GLY A 106 -2.41 6.05 -15.05
CA GLY A 106 -2.44 5.71 -16.47
C GLY A 106 -2.31 6.95 -17.37
N GLN A 107 -1.69 8.03 -16.88
CA GLN A 107 -1.49 9.29 -17.58
C GLN A 107 -0.08 9.82 -17.30
N PRO A 108 0.57 10.48 -18.27
CA PRO A 108 1.86 11.12 -18.05
C PRO A 108 1.69 12.37 -17.15
N LEU A 109 2.55 12.49 -16.15
CA LEU A 109 2.67 13.60 -15.20
C LEU A 109 3.98 14.37 -15.38
N GLY A 110 4.76 14.04 -16.40
CA GLY A 110 6.01 14.71 -16.74
C GLY A 110 7.27 13.96 -16.25
N LEU A 111 7.18 12.66 -15.98
CA LEU A 111 8.32 11.86 -15.50
C LEU A 111 9.50 11.91 -16.47
N GLN A 112 9.25 11.98 -17.77
CA GLN A 112 10.31 12.05 -18.78
C GLN A 112 11.09 13.37 -18.70
N GLU A 113 10.38 14.49 -18.54
CA GLU A 113 10.92 15.82 -18.34
C GLU A 113 11.74 15.87 -17.05
N VAL A 114 11.21 15.30 -15.96
CA VAL A 114 11.92 15.18 -14.68
C VAL A 114 13.21 14.35 -14.85
N ARG A 115 13.19 13.23 -15.59
CA ARG A 115 14.40 12.44 -15.89
C ARG A 115 15.46 13.26 -16.61
N TRP A 116 15.08 14.01 -17.63
CA TRP A 116 16.01 14.85 -18.36
C TRP A 116 16.65 15.91 -17.47
N VAL A 117 15.85 16.61 -16.67
CA VAL A 117 16.38 17.61 -15.73
C VAL A 117 17.32 16.98 -14.70
N ILE A 118 17.01 15.79 -14.19
CA ILE A 118 17.92 15.07 -13.28
C ILE A 118 19.23 14.72 -13.98
N VAL A 119 19.20 14.17 -15.19
CA VAL A 119 20.43 13.79 -15.91
C VAL A 119 21.30 15.02 -16.16
N VAL A 120 20.72 16.12 -16.64
CA VAL A 120 21.46 17.36 -16.88
C VAL A 120 22.03 17.92 -15.58
N THR A 121 21.23 18.00 -14.51
CA THR A 121 21.69 18.47 -13.19
C THR A 121 22.79 17.57 -12.61
N ALA A 122 22.69 16.24 -12.78
CA ALA A 122 23.69 15.30 -12.31
C ALA A 122 25.03 15.50 -13.02
N VAL A 123 24.99 15.70 -14.34
CA VAL A 123 26.19 15.97 -15.14
C VAL A 123 26.80 17.32 -14.75
N THR A 124 26.01 18.39 -14.63
CA THR A 124 26.54 19.69 -14.23
C THR A 124 27.13 19.66 -12.82
N ALA A 125 26.46 19.00 -11.86
CA ALA A 125 26.95 18.85 -10.50
C ALA A 125 28.23 17.99 -10.44
N ALA A 126 28.31 16.89 -11.18
CA ALA A 126 29.52 16.06 -11.26
C ALA A 126 30.70 16.84 -11.84
N LEU A 127 30.45 17.65 -12.88
CA LEU A 127 31.47 18.56 -13.42
C LEU A 127 31.90 19.59 -12.37
N CYS A 128 30.97 20.21 -11.63
CA CYS A 128 31.30 21.11 -10.52
C CYS A 128 32.21 20.42 -9.50
N VAL A 129 31.88 19.20 -9.08
CA VAL A 129 32.72 18.43 -8.15
C VAL A 129 34.10 18.22 -8.73
N ILE A 130 34.23 17.73 -9.97
CA ILE A 130 35.53 17.52 -10.62
C ILE A 130 36.35 18.82 -10.70
N PHE A 131 35.71 19.95 -11.00
CA PHE A 131 36.37 21.26 -11.05
C PHE A 131 36.83 21.73 -9.66
N VAL A 132 36.04 21.48 -8.61
CA VAL A 132 36.45 21.74 -7.23
C VAL A 132 37.65 20.86 -6.87
N LEU A 133 37.60 19.55 -7.14
CA LEU A 133 38.72 18.63 -6.92
C LEU A 133 39.99 19.10 -7.64
N TYR A 134 39.85 19.57 -8.88
CA TYR A 134 40.95 20.07 -9.68
C TYR A 134 41.50 21.40 -9.15
N SER A 135 40.64 22.35 -8.77
CA SER A 135 41.08 23.67 -8.28
C SER A 135 41.87 23.55 -6.98
N TRP A 136 41.58 22.55 -6.15
CA TRP A 136 42.27 22.30 -4.88
C TRP A 136 43.67 21.72 -5.07
N SER A 137 43.96 21.14 -6.24
CA SER A 137 45.32 20.72 -6.61
C SER A 137 46.22 21.88 -7.03
N LEU A 138 45.66 23.07 -7.28
CA LEU A 138 46.40 24.26 -7.68
C LEU A 138 46.78 25.10 -6.46
N VAL A 139 48.06 25.48 -6.38
CA VAL A 139 48.59 26.38 -5.32
C VAL A 139 47.93 27.77 -5.38
N PHE A 140 47.35 28.15 -6.52
CA PHE A 140 46.62 29.39 -6.72
C PHE A 140 45.37 29.10 -7.56
N VAL A 141 44.18 29.33 -6.99
CA VAL A 141 42.92 29.26 -7.73
C VAL A 141 42.74 30.56 -8.52
N PRO A 142 42.79 30.53 -9.87
CA PRO A 142 42.67 31.75 -10.65
C PRO A 142 41.23 32.26 -10.61
N LEU A 143 41.04 33.59 -10.54
CA LEU A 143 39.72 34.25 -10.48
C LEU A 143 38.70 33.76 -11.54
N PRO A 144 39.10 33.48 -12.81
CA PRO A 144 38.19 32.86 -13.79
C PRO A 144 37.59 31.51 -13.36
N LEU A 145 38.32 30.71 -12.58
CA LEU A 145 37.85 29.42 -12.10
C LEU A 145 36.76 29.59 -11.03
N ILE A 146 36.86 30.63 -10.19
CA ILE A 146 35.82 31.00 -9.22
C ILE A 146 34.54 31.43 -9.96
N TYR A 147 34.66 32.27 -10.98
CA TYR A 147 33.51 32.67 -11.80
C TYR A 147 32.87 31.50 -12.54
N MET A 148 33.69 30.54 -13.00
CA MET A 148 33.19 29.32 -13.64
C MET A 148 32.41 28.44 -12.66
N LEU A 149 32.94 28.22 -11.45
CA LEU A 149 32.25 27.49 -10.38
C LEU A 149 30.95 28.17 -9.97
N ALA A 150 30.97 29.50 -9.81
CA ALA A 150 29.78 30.28 -9.50
C ALA A 150 28.71 30.17 -10.59
N SER A 151 29.13 30.21 -11.86
CA SER A 151 28.22 30.05 -13.01
C SER A 151 27.64 28.64 -13.09
N ALA A 152 28.46 27.62 -12.89
CA ALA A 152 28.03 26.22 -12.93
C ALA A 152 27.07 25.88 -11.79
N TYR A 153 27.31 26.44 -10.59
CA TYR A 153 26.37 26.37 -9.48
C TYR A 153 25.07 27.13 -9.76
N GLY A 154 25.14 28.33 -10.35
CA GLY A 154 23.96 29.09 -10.75
C GLY A 154 23.07 28.30 -11.73
N VAL A 155 23.68 27.67 -12.73
CA VAL A 155 22.97 26.77 -13.65
C VAL A 155 22.35 25.58 -12.91
N THR A 156 23.12 24.92 -12.03
CA THR A 156 22.63 23.79 -11.22
C THR A 156 21.46 24.19 -10.33
N SER A 157 21.50 25.39 -9.74
CA SER A 157 20.41 25.95 -8.91
C SER A 157 19.14 26.20 -9.72
N VAL A 158 19.28 26.78 -10.92
CA VAL A 158 18.13 26.99 -11.84
C VAL A 158 17.53 25.65 -12.27
N LEU A 159 18.36 24.67 -12.61
CA LEU A 159 17.89 23.33 -12.97
C LEU A 159 17.18 22.66 -11.78
N TYR A 160 17.67 22.85 -10.55
CA TYR A 160 17.02 22.32 -9.35
C TYR A 160 15.67 23.00 -9.08
N LEU A 161 15.54 24.30 -9.31
CA LEU A 161 14.26 25.01 -9.26
C LEU A 161 13.27 24.49 -10.32
N ILE A 162 13.73 24.24 -11.55
CA ILE A 162 12.92 23.64 -12.62
C ILE A 162 12.47 22.24 -12.20
N PHE A 163 13.38 21.41 -11.71
CA PHE A 163 13.09 20.09 -11.18
C PHE A 163 11.98 20.15 -10.12
N THR A 164 12.14 21.00 -9.11
CA THR A 164 11.14 21.18 -8.04
C THR A 164 9.79 21.66 -8.58
N GLY A 165 9.78 22.60 -9.53
CA GLY A 165 8.55 23.05 -10.19
C GLY A 165 7.81 21.93 -10.92
N LEU A 166 8.53 21.07 -11.67
CA LEU A 166 7.96 19.92 -12.35
C LEU A 166 7.39 18.90 -11.37
N VAL A 167 8.10 18.63 -10.28
CA VAL A 167 7.66 17.69 -9.24
C VAL A 167 6.42 18.20 -8.52
N ILE A 168 6.39 19.49 -8.16
CA ILE A 168 5.20 20.11 -7.55
C ILE A 168 4.01 20.04 -8.50
N ARG A 169 4.22 20.30 -9.81
CA ARG A 169 3.16 20.14 -10.82
C ARG A 169 2.63 18.71 -10.83
N ALA A 170 3.51 17.71 -10.83
CA ALA A 170 3.12 16.29 -10.82
C ALA A 170 2.29 15.92 -9.59
N PHE A 171 2.59 16.46 -8.40
CA PHE A 171 1.80 16.22 -7.18
C PHE A 171 0.49 17.02 -7.13
N CYS A 172 0.47 18.24 -7.65
CA CYS A 172 -0.71 19.11 -7.64
C CYS A 172 -1.86 18.57 -8.51
N ILE A 173 -1.57 17.89 -9.62
CA ILE A 173 -2.60 17.37 -10.53
C ILE A 173 -3.53 16.37 -9.83
N PRO A 174 -3.05 15.27 -9.22
CA PRO A 174 -3.91 14.34 -8.49
C PRO A 174 -4.59 14.98 -7.27
N LEU A 175 -3.94 15.90 -6.55
CA LEU A 175 -4.57 16.59 -5.42
C LEU A 175 -5.78 17.42 -5.85
N ARG A 176 -5.75 18.05 -7.03
CA ARG A 176 -6.92 18.75 -7.59
C ARG A 176 -8.06 17.77 -7.90
N LEU A 177 -7.75 16.64 -8.54
CA LEU A 177 -8.74 15.60 -8.86
C LEU A 177 -9.36 15.00 -7.58
N LEU A 178 -8.55 14.73 -6.56
CA LEU A 178 -9.04 14.26 -5.26
C LEU A 178 -9.92 15.29 -4.56
N LYS A 179 -9.60 16.59 -4.68
CA LYS A 179 -10.46 17.66 -4.15
C LYS A 179 -11.86 17.60 -4.78
N GLU A 180 -11.92 17.44 -6.09
CA GLU A 180 -13.19 17.30 -6.82
C GLU A 180 -13.98 16.07 -6.35
N MET A 181 -13.31 14.92 -6.21
CA MET A 181 -13.93 13.70 -5.67
C MET A 181 -14.47 13.90 -4.25
N HIS A 182 -13.72 14.58 -3.39
CA HIS A 182 -14.14 14.88 -2.03
C HIS A 182 -15.36 15.79 -2.02
N THR A 183 -15.35 16.86 -2.82
CA THR A 183 -16.51 17.76 -2.93
C THR A 183 -17.76 17.06 -3.46
N ALA A 184 -17.58 16.02 -4.29
CA ALA A 184 -18.68 15.19 -4.79
C ALA A 184 -19.08 14.05 -3.83
N GLY A 185 -18.45 13.93 -2.66
CA GLY A 185 -18.80 12.95 -1.62
C GLY A 185 -18.29 11.53 -1.88
N TYR A 186 -17.41 11.33 -2.86
CA TYR A 186 -16.92 9.99 -3.23
C TYR A 186 -15.82 9.45 -2.33
N ILE A 187 -15.03 10.34 -1.73
CA ILE A 187 -13.99 9.98 -0.78
C ILE A 187 -14.32 10.58 0.59
N SER A 188 -14.01 9.83 1.64
CA SER A 188 -14.21 10.29 3.00
C SER A 188 -13.35 11.53 3.30
N LYS A 189 -13.77 12.28 4.32
CA LYS A 189 -13.03 13.47 4.78
C LYS A 189 -11.64 13.07 5.27
N GLU A 190 -11.52 11.90 5.87
CA GLU A 190 -10.29 11.34 6.41
C GLU A 190 -9.32 10.97 5.28
N THR A 191 -9.79 10.30 4.22
CA THR A 191 -8.97 9.97 3.04
C THR A 191 -8.48 11.25 2.35
N TRP A 192 -9.36 12.25 2.20
CA TRP A 192 -8.97 13.55 1.66
C TRP A 192 -7.95 14.27 2.54
N ALA A 193 -8.19 14.35 3.85
CA ALA A 193 -7.27 15.00 4.79
C ALA A 193 -5.90 14.33 4.81
N ALA A 194 -5.86 12.99 4.78
CA ALA A 194 -4.62 12.23 4.67
C ALA A 194 -3.88 12.55 3.36
N ALA A 195 -4.58 12.59 2.23
CA ALA A 195 -4.00 12.92 0.94
C ALA A 195 -3.43 14.33 0.88
N VAL A 196 -4.19 15.32 1.37
CA VAL A 196 -3.75 16.72 1.44
C VAL A 196 -2.56 16.87 2.37
N SER A 197 -2.64 16.30 3.57
CA SER A 197 -1.56 16.38 4.55
C SER A 197 -0.27 15.78 3.99
N LEU A 198 -0.35 14.59 3.40
CA LEU A 198 0.80 13.93 2.76
C LEU A 198 1.37 14.79 1.61
N GLY A 199 0.51 15.26 0.72
CA GLY A 199 0.92 16.08 -0.42
C GLY A 199 1.54 17.41 0.00
N GLN A 200 0.97 18.08 1.00
CA GLN A 200 1.49 19.33 1.56
C GLN A 200 2.82 19.14 2.27
N LEU A 201 2.98 18.07 3.07
CA LEU A 201 4.25 17.75 3.71
C LEU A 201 5.35 17.48 2.67
N GLN A 202 5.02 16.84 1.56
CA GLN A 202 5.98 16.52 0.50
C GLN A 202 6.35 17.73 -0.34
N ILE A 203 5.36 18.52 -0.75
CA ILE A 203 5.60 19.79 -1.45
C ILE A 203 6.39 20.75 -0.54
N GLY A 204 6.00 20.87 0.73
CA GLY A 204 6.68 21.70 1.71
C GLY A 204 8.11 21.24 1.99
N GLY A 205 8.32 19.93 2.17
CA GLY A 205 9.65 19.35 2.33
C GLY A 205 10.56 19.60 1.13
N LEU A 206 10.04 19.43 -0.09
CA LEU A 206 10.79 19.68 -1.32
C LEU A 206 11.10 21.17 -1.53
N LEU A 207 10.16 22.06 -1.23
CA LEU A 207 10.37 23.51 -1.27
C LEU A 207 11.41 23.96 -0.25
N ALA A 208 11.35 23.46 0.99
CA ALA A 208 12.32 23.75 2.02
C ALA A 208 13.72 23.24 1.65
N SER A 209 13.82 21.98 1.18
CA SER A 209 15.05 21.41 0.62
C SER A 209 15.60 22.29 -0.51
N THR A 210 14.79 22.62 -1.51
CA THR A 210 15.22 23.44 -2.65
C THR A 210 15.72 24.81 -2.23
N THR A 211 14.97 25.48 -1.36
CA THR A 211 15.30 26.83 -0.89
C THR A 211 16.61 26.82 -0.11
N THR A 212 16.76 25.88 0.83
CA THR A 212 17.97 25.78 1.65
C THR A 212 19.19 25.33 0.85
N THR A 213 19.04 24.45 -0.14
CA THR A 213 20.13 24.07 -1.05
C THR A 213 20.58 25.23 -1.91
N VAL A 214 19.65 26.01 -2.49
CA VAL A 214 20.00 27.18 -3.30
C VAL A 214 20.70 28.24 -2.46
N LEU A 215 20.19 28.49 -1.24
CA LEU A 215 20.80 29.41 -0.29
C LEU A 215 22.19 28.96 0.14
N SER A 216 22.36 27.68 0.50
CA SER A 216 23.62 27.16 1.04
C SER A 216 24.76 27.26 0.03
N GLY A 217 24.56 26.87 -1.22
CA GLY A 217 25.64 27.02 -2.21
C GLY A 217 25.82 28.45 -2.71
N GLY A 218 24.78 29.30 -2.68
CA GLY A 218 24.94 30.75 -2.92
C GLY A 218 25.81 31.41 -1.85
N SER A 219 25.58 31.01 -0.60
CA SER A 219 26.37 31.37 0.58
C SER A 219 27.82 30.91 0.49
N ILE A 220 28.08 29.68 0.03
CA ILE A 220 29.45 29.18 -0.20
C ILE A 220 30.18 30.07 -1.22
N ILE A 221 29.55 30.37 -2.37
CA ILE A 221 30.17 31.20 -3.42
C ILE A 221 30.46 32.62 -2.91
N PHE A 222 29.51 33.21 -2.20
CA PHE A 222 29.66 34.54 -1.65
C PHE A 222 30.75 34.59 -0.58
N GLY A 223 30.77 33.63 0.35
CA GLY A 223 31.78 33.48 1.38
C GLY A 223 33.19 33.30 0.79
N SER A 224 33.34 32.43 -0.21
CA SER A 224 34.61 32.28 -0.93
C SER A 224 35.05 33.59 -1.57
N SER A 225 34.12 34.32 -2.21
CA SER A 225 34.43 35.61 -2.85
C SER A 225 34.90 36.67 -1.84
N LEU A 226 34.30 36.72 -0.64
CA LEU A 226 34.72 37.62 0.44
C LEU A 226 36.11 37.28 0.99
N GLN A 227 36.40 35.98 1.18
CA GLN A 227 37.74 35.53 1.59
C GLN A 227 38.80 35.95 0.56
N PHE A 228 38.53 35.79 -0.73
CA PHE A 228 39.44 36.24 -1.79
C PHE A 228 39.67 37.75 -1.79
N ALA A 229 38.64 38.53 -1.46
CA ALA A 229 38.73 39.98 -1.36
C ALA A 229 39.49 40.47 -0.11
N LYS A 230 39.88 39.57 0.82
CA LYS A 230 40.47 39.90 2.13
C LYS A 230 39.64 40.91 2.94
N LEU A 231 38.32 40.90 2.75
CA LEU A 231 37.44 41.88 3.38
C LEU A 231 36.99 41.50 4.80
N ASP A 232 37.28 40.27 5.25
CA ASP A 232 36.87 39.80 6.58
C ASP A 232 38.08 39.44 7.45
N GLU A 233 38.52 40.39 8.28
CA GLU A 233 39.48 40.15 9.36
C GLU A 233 38.82 39.63 10.65
N SER A 234 37.48 39.59 10.71
CA SER A 234 36.74 39.39 11.97
C SER A 234 36.28 37.96 12.22
N GLY A 235 36.20 37.12 11.17
CA GLY A 235 35.78 35.71 11.23
C GLY A 235 34.32 35.47 11.67
N ARG A 236 33.65 36.50 12.21
CA ARG A 236 32.24 36.45 12.65
C ARG A 236 31.26 36.49 11.48
N ASP A 237 31.64 37.13 10.38
CA ASP A 237 30.78 37.23 9.20
C ASP A 237 30.72 35.88 8.47
N MET A 238 31.85 35.18 8.33
CA MET A 238 31.90 33.86 7.70
C MET A 238 30.94 32.83 8.32
N PHE A 239 30.84 32.79 9.65
CA PHE A 239 29.91 31.93 10.39
C PHE A 239 28.44 32.17 10.01
N THR A 240 28.04 33.44 9.92
CA THR A 240 26.65 33.82 9.65
C THR A 240 26.29 33.54 8.19
N PHE A 241 27.24 33.71 7.28
CA PHE A 241 26.99 33.55 5.85
C PHE A 241 27.09 32.11 5.34
N VAL A 242 27.93 31.24 5.90
CA VAL A 242 28.20 29.90 5.32
C VAL A 242 27.65 28.76 6.19
N ASP A 243 28.02 28.70 7.46
CA ASP A 243 27.73 27.53 8.32
C ASP A 243 26.24 27.39 8.61
N PHE A 244 25.55 28.51 8.87
CA PHE A 244 24.13 28.48 9.20
C PHE A 244 23.24 28.01 8.04
N PRO A 245 23.40 28.49 6.80
CA PRO A 245 22.68 27.94 5.64
C PRO A 245 22.96 26.45 5.38
N LEU A 246 24.18 25.98 5.59
CA LEU A 246 24.53 24.57 5.42
C LEU A 246 23.86 23.68 6.47
N TRP A 247 23.83 24.13 7.73
CA TRP A 247 23.08 23.48 8.80
C TRP A 247 21.58 23.38 8.48
N LEU A 248 20.98 24.48 8.01
CA LEU A 248 19.58 24.50 7.59
C LEU A 248 19.31 23.51 6.44
N ASP A 249 20.21 23.43 5.47
CA ASP A 249 20.12 22.48 4.35
C ASP A 249 20.15 21.01 4.82
N ILE A 250 21.05 20.66 5.75
CA ILE A 250 21.10 19.30 6.33
C ILE A 250 19.77 18.93 7.00
N ILE A 251 19.21 19.84 7.80
CA ILE A 251 17.93 19.62 8.49
C ILE A 251 16.78 19.51 7.49
N ALA A 252 16.71 20.44 6.53
CA ALA A 252 15.65 20.48 5.53
C ALA A 252 15.67 19.23 4.64
N ASN A 253 16.84 18.81 4.17
CA ASN A 253 16.99 17.60 3.36
C ASN A 253 16.64 16.33 4.14
N SER A 254 17.12 16.19 5.38
CA SER A 254 16.78 15.04 6.24
C SER A 254 15.27 14.96 6.50
N THR A 255 14.65 16.11 6.77
CA THR A 255 13.20 16.21 7.00
C THR A 255 12.41 15.95 5.73
N CYS A 256 12.89 16.41 4.57
CA CYS A 256 12.31 16.13 3.27
C CYS A 256 12.30 14.62 2.97
N VAL A 257 13.42 13.91 3.20
CA VAL A 257 13.44 12.43 3.08
C VAL A 257 12.39 11.80 3.99
N LEU A 258 12.27 12.28 5.23
CA LEU A 258 11.29 11.77 6.18
C LEU A 258 9.84 11.97 5.68
N PHE A 259 9.50 13.15 5.15
CA PHE A 259 8.18 13.42 4.55
C PHE A 259 7.94 12.66 3.25
N LEU A 260 8.99 12.46 2.45
CA LEU A 260 8.92 11.69 1.22
C LEU A 260 8.73 10.19 1.46
N THR A 261 9.00 9.67 2.66
CA THR A 261 8.79 8.26 2.96
C THR A 261 7.44 7.94 3.57
N GLY A 262 6.84 8.88 4.30
CA GLY A 262 5.70 8.55 5.15
C GLY A 262 6.07 7.55 6.27
N ALA A 263 7.36 7.44 6.63
CA ALA A 263 7.75 7.12 8.00
C ALA A 263 7.16 8.21 8.93
N VAL A 264 7.53 8.45 10.17
CA VAL A 264 6.65 9.24 11.11
C VAL A 264 5.28 8.55 11.33
N HIS A 265 4.39 8.49 10.33
CA HIS A 265 3.04 7.93 10.42
C HIS A 265 2.96 6.39 10.37
N MET A 266 4.01 5.68 9.92
CA MET A 266 4.03 4.21 10.03
C MET A 266 4.13 3.76 11.50
N PRO A 267 3.24 2.88 11.99
CA PRO A 267 3.33 2.30 13.32
C PRO A 267 4.36 1.16 13.38
N ASN A 268 4.83 0.86 14.60
CA ASN A 268 5.94 -0.05 14.84
C ASN A 268 5.58 -1.55 14.70
N ALA A 269 4.30 -1.91 14.48
CA ALA A 269 3.82 -3.27 14.76
C ALA A 269 4.00 -4.30 13.62
N VAL A 270 4.47 -3.89 12.44
CA VAL A 270 4.64 -4.81 11.30
C VAL A 270 5.65 -5.93 11.58
N LEU A 271 6.68 -5.67 12.42
CA LEU A 271 7.74 -6.64 12.69
C LEU A 271 7.34 -7.74 13.69
N GLY A 272 6.50 -7.42 14.68
CA GLY A 272 6.07 -8.38 15.71
C GLY A 272 5.20 -9.50 15.15
N ASN A 273 4.34 -9.16 14.19
CA ASN A 273 3.37 -10.10 13.62
C ASN A 273 4.04 -11.17 12.73
N ALA A 274 5.10 -10.83 11.99
CA ALA A 274 5.80 -11.79 11.14
C ALA A 274 6.45 -12.92 11.96
N LEU A 275 7.08 -12.59 13.09
CA LEU A 275 7.72 -13.56 13.97
C LEU A 275 6.70 -14.44 14.72
N ALA A 276 5.60 -13.85 15.18
CA ALA A 276 4.50 -14.61 15.79
C ALA A 276 3.88 -15.62 14.80
N ARG A 277 3.71 -15.23 13.53
CA ARG A 277 3.21 -16.09 12.45
C ARG A 277 4.13 -17.28 12.19
N GLN A 278 5.45 -17.04 12.11
CA GLN A 278 6.42 -18.11 11.87
C GLN A 278 6.40 -19.16 13.00
N ARG A 279 6.22 -18.72 14.24
CA ARG A 279 6.11 -19.61 15.41
C ARG A 279 4.84 -20.46 15.39
N ASN A 280 3.70 -19.88 15.04
CA ASN A 280 2.42 -20.61 14.97
C ASN A 280 2.42 -21.66 13.85
N ARG A 281 3.05 -21.36 12.70
CA ARG A 281 3.17 -22.31 11.59
C ARG A 281 4.01 -23.54 11.94
N ALA A 282 5.11 -23.37 12.66
CA ALA A 282 5.98 -24.48 13.06
C ALA A 282 5.26 -25.51 13.96
N ALA A 283 4.27 -25.08 14.74
CA ALA A 283 3.50 -25.96 15.62
C ALA A 283 2.50 -26.87 14.89
N MET A 284 2.17 -26.59 13.61
CA MET A 284 1.14 -27.31 12.85
C MET A 284 1.64 -28.59 12.16
N LEU A 285 2.95 -28.81 12.04
CA LEU A 285 3.54 -29.82 11.16
C LEU A 285 3.61 -31.25 11.77
N GLY A 286 2.77 -31.58 12.75
CA GLY A 286 2.92 -32.82 13.51
C GLY A 286 1.64 -33.63 13.71
N SER A 287 1.24 -34.43 12.72
CA SER A 287 0.61 -35.75 12.94
C SER A 287 0.46 -36.54 11.63
N SER A 288 0.68 -37.86 11.69
CA SER A 288 0.44 -38.80 10.57
C SER A 288 -0.83 -39.60 10.88
N GLY A 289 -1.82 -39.54 9.98
CA GLY A 289 -3.14 -40.13 10.16
C GLY A 289 -3.35 -41.51 9.51
N SER A 290 -4.49 -42.12 9.83
CA SER A 290 -5.11 -43.36 9.36
C SER A 290 -5.62 -43.34 7.90
N VAL A 291 -6.26 -44.43 7.45
CA VAL A 291 -6.80 -44.53 6.07
C VAL A 291 -8.04 -43.63 5.84
N LEU A 292 -8.94 -43.48 6.81
CA LEU A 292 -10.05 -42.53 6.71
C LEU A 292 -9.54 -41.08 6.72
N ASP A 293 -8.41 -40.84 7.39
CA ASP A 293 -7.72 -39.57 7.28
C ASP A 293 -7.26 -39.35 5.83
N ARG A 294 -6.89 -40.38 5.07
CA ARG A 294 -6.52 -40.22 3.65
C ARG A 294 -7.67 -39.66 2.80
N GLN A 295 -8.87 -40.23 2.86
CA GLN A 295 -10.01 -39.73 2.07
C GLN A 295 -10.41 -38.31 2.46
N TRP A 296 -10.35 -38.00 3.76
CA TRP A 296 -10.53 -36.64 4.25
C TRP A 296 -9.50 -35.69 3.64
N HIS A 297 -8.21 -36.05 3.70
CA HIS A 297 -7.11 -35.25 3.15
C HIS A 297 -7.19 -35.11 1.62
N GLU A 298 -7.59 -36.15 0.89
CA GLU A 298 -7.82 -36.11 -0.55
C GLU A 298 -8.93 -35.09 -0.89
N LYS A 299 -10.06 -35.13 -0.16
CA LYS A 299 -11.14 -34.15 -0.36
C LYS A 299 -10.72 -32.73 0.01
N VAL A 300 -9.93 -32.56 1.08
CA VAL A 300 -9.36 -31.26 1.49
C VAL A 300 -8.43 -30.70 0.42
N SER A 301 -7.54 -31.54 -0.14
CA SER A 301 -6.63 -31.17 -1.23
C SER A 301 -7.40 -30.80 -2.49
N GLU A 302 -8.39 -31.61 -2.88
CA GLU A 302 -9.27 -31.32 -4.01
C GLU A 302 -9.98 -29.98 -3.82
N LEU A 303 -10.50 -29.69 -2.63
CA LEU A 303 -11.18 -28.44 -2.33
C LEU A 303 -10.25 -27.23 -2.41
N ALA A 304 -9.00 -27.38 -1.94
CA ALA A 304 -7.97 -26.35 -1.98
C ALA A 304 -7.57 -25.95 -3.42
N GLU A 305 -7.65 -26.89 -4.36
CA GLU A 305 -7.28 -26.69 -5.77
C GLU A 305 -8.40 -26.09 -6.64
N ARG A 306 -9.56 -25.77 -6.06
CA ARG A 306 -10.72 -25.20 -6.79
C ARG A 306 -10.74 -23.68 -6.84
N GLY A 307 -9.58 -23.03 -6.87
CA GLY A 307 -9.50 -21.59 -7.13
C GLY A 307 -9.92 -21.22 -8.55
N PHE A 308 -10.14 -19.94 -8.80
CA PHE A 308 -10.39 -19.41 -10.14
C PHE A 308 -9.74 -18.04 -10.33
N THR A 309 -9.42 -17.68 -11.58
CA THR A 309 -8.79 -16.38 -11.90
C THR A 309 -9.81 -15.23 -11.82
N LEU A 310 -9.32 -14.04 -11.49
CA LEU A 310 -10.12 -12.81 -11.52
C LEU A 310 -10.69 -12.52 -12.91
N GLU A 311 -9.95 -12.86 -13.97
CA GLU A 311 -10.44 -12.83 -15.35
C GLU A 311 -11.73 -13.66 -15.52
N SER A 312 -11.71 -14.92 -15.08
CA SER A 312 -12.89 -15.80 -15.18
C SER A 312 -14.06 -15.27 -14.35
N LEU A 313 -13.80 -14.65 -13.19
CA LEU A 313 -14.84 -14.00 -12.39
C LEU A 313 -15.49 -12.81 -13.12
N LEU A 314 -14.68 -11.95 -13.74
CA LEU A 314 -15.20 -10.81 -14.50
C LEU A 314 -15.93 -11.25 -15.78
N SER A 315 -15.44 -12.30 -16.44
CA SER A 315 -16.16 -12.94 -17.55
C SER A 315 -17.53 -13.46 -17.10
N PHE A 316 -17.60 -14.10 -15.93
CA PHE A 316 -18.86 -14.51 -15.33
C PHE A 316 -19.78 -13.32 -15.02
N TYR A 317 -19.24 -12.25 -14.42
CA TYR A 317 -20.01 -11.07 -14.04
C TYR A 317 -20.61 -10.36 -15.27
N LYS A 318 -19.83 -10.18 -16.35
CA LYS A 318 -20.26 -9.51 -17.61
C LYS A 318 -21.46 -10.17 -18.28
N ARG A 319 -21.67 -11.46 -18.03
CA ARG A 319 -22.71 -12.28 -18.66
C ARG A 319 -24.00 -12.38 -17.81
N LEU A 320 -23.99 -11.83 -16.59
CA LEU A 320 -25.21 -11.67 -15.78
C LEU A 320 -26.11 -10.61 -16.39
N GLY A 321 -27.41 -10.90 -16.49
CA GLY A 321 -28.40 -10.02 -17.11
C GLY A 321 -28.42 -10.06 -18.65
N THR A 322 -27.54 -10.86 -19.27
CA THR A 322 -27.45 -11.00 -20.73
C THR A 322 -27.57 -12.45 -21.17
N ASP A 323 -26.71 -13.34 -20.65
CA ASP A 323 -26.69 -14.76 -21.04
C ASP A 323 -27.42 -15.64 -20.03
N TYR A 324 -27.35 -15.28 -18.75
CA TYR A 324 -27.99 -16.00 -17.66
C TYR A 324 -28.44 -15.04 -16.57
N MET A 325 -29.47 -15.45 -15.82
CA MET A 325 -30.18 -14.60 -14.86
C MET A 325 -30.54 -13.25 -15.51
N LEU A 326 -31.37 -13.30 -16.57
CA LEU A 326 -31.65 -12.15 -17.46
C LEU A 326 -32.20 -10.92 -16.74
N HIS A 327 -32.85 -11.10 -15.59
CA HIS A 327 -33.38 -10.04 -14.74
C HIS A 327 -32.39 -9.56 -13.67
N TYR A 328 -31.12 -9.95 -13.76
CA TYR A 328 -30.10 -9.52 -12.80
C TYR A 328 -30.05 -8.00 -12.68
N LYS A 329 -29.96 -7.56 -11.42
CA LYS A 329 -29.84 -6.17 -10.98
C LYS A 329 -28.78 -6.12 -9.89
N SER A 330 -27.68 -5.43 -10.17
CA SER A 330 -26.47 -5.42 -9.34
C SER A 330 -26.64 -4.71 -8.00
N ASP A 331 -27.62 -3.82 -7.90
CA ASP A 331 -27.97 -3.05 -6.71
C ASP A 331 -28.96 -3.76 -5.77
N VAL A 332 -29.55 -4.87 -6.20
CA VAL A 332 -30.58 -5.61 -5.43
C VAL A 332 -30.17 -7.06 -5.16
N HIS A 333 -29.58 -7.76 -6.15
CA HIS A 333 -29.29 -9.18 -6.01
C HIS A 333 -28.09 -9.47 -5.12
N ARG A 334 -28.33 -10.37 -4.17
CA ARG A 334 -27.35 -10.89 -3.23
C ARG A 334 -26.57 -12.03 -3.87
N THR A 335 -25.49 -12.42 -3.20
CA THR A 335 -24.70 -13.57 -3.63
C THR A 335 -25.53 -14.86 -3.58
N SER A 336 -26.41 -15.01 -2.59
CA SER A 336 -27.37 -16.13 -2.53
C SER A 336 -28.23 -16.22 -3.80
N ASP A 337 -28.72 -15.10 -4.31
CA ASP A 337 -29.59 -15.08 -5.49
C ASP A 337 -28.83 -15.54 -6.73
N VAL A 338 -27.60 -15.04 -6.91
CA VAL A 338 -26.71 -15.44 -8.02
C VAL A 338 -26.31 -16.91 -7.91
N VAL A 339 -26.07 -17.42 -6.70
CA VAL A 339 -25.80 -18.85 -6.48
C VAL A 339 -26.97 -19.70 -6.99
N ARG A 340 -28.19 -19.35 -6.59
CA ARG A 340 -29.40 -20.10 -6.93
C ARG A 340 -29.80 -20.00 -8.39
N GLN A 341 -29.66 -18.82 -8.99
CA GLN A 341 -30.24 -18.53 -10.30
C GLN A 341 -29.24 -18.54 -11.45
N ALA A 342 -27.93 -18.52 -11.16
CA ALA A 342 -26.89 -18.61 -12.18
C ALA A 342 -25.92 -19.77 -11.91
N ILE A 343 -25.27 -19.81 -10.75
CA ILE A 343 -24.18 -20.77 -10.47
C ILE A 343 -24.68 -22.22 -10.50
N ILE A 344 -25.74 -22.54 -9.74
CA ILE A 344 -26.33 -23.89 -9.69
C ILE A 344 -26.80 -24.34 -11.08
N PRO A 345 -27.59 -23.56 -11.85
CA PRO A 345 -27.96 -23.91 -13.21
C PRO A 345 -26.77 -24.16 -14.14
N LEU A 346 -25.73 -23.32 -14.10
CA LEU A 346 -24.58 -23.42 -14.99
C LEU A 346 -23.67 -24.61 -14.66
N SER A 347 -23.59 -25.04 -13.40
CA SER A 347 -22.83 -26.24 -13.00
C SER A 347 -23.66 -27.52 -13.00
N ARG A 348 -24.98 -27.45 -13.26
CA ARG A 348 -25.88 -28.61 -13.25
C ARG A 348 -25.43 -29.76 -14.16
N PRO A 349 -24.98 -29.54 -15.41
CA PRO A 349 -24.62 -30.63 -16.30
C PRO A 349 -23.49 -31.52 -15.78
N SER A 350 -22.54 -30.92 -15.06
CA SER A 350 -21.36 -31.62 -14.53
C SER A 350 -21.51 -32.04 -13.06
N GLY A 351 -22.40 -31.40 -12.29
CA GLY A 351 -22.59 -31.71 -10.87
C GLY A 351 -21.42 -31.30 -9.97
N VAL A 352 -20.42 -30.62 -10.50
CA VAL A 352 -19.23 -30.18 -9.76
C VAL A 352 -19.35 -28.73 -9.27
N ALA A 353 -18.35 -28.26 -8.52
CA ALA A 353 -18.21 -26.84 -8.20
C ALA A 353 -18.08 -25.99 -9.47
N TYR A 354 -18.73 -24.82 -9.50
CA TYR A 354 -18.73 -23.99 -10.71
C TYR A 354 -17.33 -23.44 -11.05
N ALA A 355 -16.45 -23.26 -10.05
CA ALA A 355 -15.03 -22.95 -10.26
C ALA A 355 -14.35 -23.95 -11.21
N VAL A 356 -14.64 -25.26 -11.06
CA VAL A 356 -14.11 -26.31 -11.94
C VAL A 356 -14.62 -26.12 -13.38
N THR A 357 -15.91 -25.79 -13.54
CA THR A 357 -16.50 -25.52 -14.86
C THR A 357 -15.86 -24.30 -15.53
N MET A 358 -15.76 -23.17 -14.82
CA MET A 358 -15.22 -21.93 -15.39
C MET A 358 -13.70 -21.96 -15.61
N MET A 359 -13.00 -22.90 -14.98
CA MET A 359 -11.56 -23.15 -15.19
C MET A 359 -11.29 -24.34 -16.13
N ASN A 360 -12.32 -24.86 -16.81
CA ASN A 360 -12.21 -26.02 -17.71
C ASN A 360 -11.53 -27.25 -17.06
N GLY A 361 -11.79 -27.48 -15.77
CA GLY A 361 -11.21 -28.58 -15.00
C GLY A 361 -9.77 -28.37 -14.54
N ALA A 362 -9.13 -27.23 -14.85
CA ALA A 362 -7.78 -26.95 -14.41
C ALA A 362 -7.73 -26.76 -12.89
N CYS A 363 -6.78 -27.44 -12.22
CA CYS A 363 -6.45 -27.18 -10.83
C CYS A 363 -5.83 -25.79 -10.70
N SER A 364 -6.30 -25.00 -9.75
CA SER A 364 -5.82 -23.66 -9.47
C SER A 364 -5.77 -23.44 -7.97
N LEU A 365 -4.56 -23.37 -7.40
CA LEU A 365 -4.40 -22.90 -6.04
C LEU A 365 -4.73 -21.40 -5.98
N PRO A 366 -5.45 -20.93 -4.95
CA PRO A 366 -5.80 -19.53 -4.81
C PRO A 366 -4.64 -18.70 -4.25
N ASP A 367 -4.45 -17.47 -4.73
CA ASP A 367 -3.60 -16.47 -4.07
C ASP A 367 -4.29 -15.86 -2.83
N ALA A 368 -5.63 -15.89 -2.80
CA ALA A 368 -6.39 -15.45 -1.64
C ALA A 368 -7.69 -16.26 -1.43
N MET A 369 -7.93 -16.66 -0.19
CA MET A 369 -9.23 -17.19 0.24
C MET A 369 -10.15 -16.05 0.63
N VAL A 370 -11.37 -16.04 0.11
CA VAL A 370 -12.34 -14.96 0.31
C VAL A 370 -13.41 -15.35 1.33
N THR A 371 -13.40 -14.67 2.47
CA THR A 371 -14.47 -14.71 3.46
C THR A 371 -15.50 -13.64 3.12
N HIS A 372 -16.76 -14.05 2.93
CA HIS A 372 -17.86 -13.15 2.59
C HIS A 372 -19.21 -13.63 3.14
N ASN A 373 -20.14 -12.69 3.28
CA ASN A 373 -21.54 -12.99 3.60
C ASN A 373 -22.34 -13.26 2.32
N TRP A 374 -23.10 -14.35 2.27
CA TRP A 374 -23.99 -14.63 1.13
C TRP A 374 -25.15 -13.62 1.00
N GLY A 375 -25.50 -12.97 2.10
CA GLY A 375 -26.45 -11.86 2.11
C GLY A 375 -25.91 -10.55 1.52
N ASN A 376 -24.60 -10.47 1.25
CA ASN A 376 -24.00 -9.32 0.58
C ASN A 376 -24.46 -9.24 -0.88
N LEU A 377 -24.56 -8.02 -1.42
CA LEU A 377 -24.77 -7.80 -2.85
C LEU A 377 -23.67 -8.50 -3.64
N PHE A 378 -24.03 -9.21 -4.70
CA PHE A 378 -23.04 -9.93 -5.50
C PHE A 378 -22.03 -8.97 -6.15
N ARG A 379 -22.49 -7.79 -6.59
CA ARG A 379 -21.61 -6.72 -7.09
C ARG A 379 -20.56 -6.31 -6.05
N ASP A 380 -20.97 -6.14 -4.79
CA ASP A 380 -20.08 -5.65 -3.74
C ASP A 380 -19.03 -6.74 -3.38
N LEU A 381 -19.38 -8.03 -3.48
CA LEU A 381 -18.41 -9.14 -3.40
C LEU A 381 -17.35 -9.05 -4.52
N VAL A 382 -17.79 -8.96 -5.78
CA VAL A 382 -16.87 -8.86 -6.93
C VAL A 382 -16.03 -7.58 -6.85
N ALA A 383 -16.63 -6.46 -6.42
CA ALA A 383 -15.94 -5.20 -6.22
C ALA A 383 -14.85 -5.32 -5.14
N GLY A 384 -15.11 -6.03 -4.04
CA GLY A 384 -14.13 -6.29 -3.00
C GLY A 384 -12.93 -7.10 -3.49
N ILE A 385 -13.17 -8.11 -4.34
CA ILE A 385 -12.11 -8.90 -4.98
C ILE A 385 -11.29 -8.06 -5.96
N CYS A 386 -11.95 -7.27 -6.82
CA CYS A 386 -11.26 -6.35 -7.73
C CYS A 386 -10.47 -5.26 -6.97
N ALA A 387 -11.01 -4.74 -5.87
CA ALA A 387 -10.34 -3.78 -5.01
C ALA A 387 -9.08 -4.39 -4.36
N ASP A 388 -9.14 -5.67 -3.96
CA ASP A 388 -7.96 -6.40 -3.50
C ASP A 388 -6.86 -6.48 -4.57
N ALA A 389 -7.20 -6.92 -5.79
CA ALA A 389 -6.25 -7.01 -6.89
C ALA A 389 -5.64 -5.63 -7.27
N LEU A 390 -6.39 -4.54 -7.08
CA LEU A 390 -5.92 -3.17 -7.30
C LEU A 390 -5.17 -2.57 -6.09
N GLY A 391 -5.10 -3.28 -4.95
CA GLY A 391 -4.50 -2.74 -3.72
C GLY A 391 -5.30 -1.61 -3.06
N LEU A 392 -6.60 -1.52 -3.32
CA LEU A 392 -7.51 -0.54 -2.72
C LEU A 392 -8.06 -1.10 -1.41
N SER A 393 -8.18 -0.28 -0.37
CA SER A 393 -8.82 -0.65 0.91
C SER A 393 -10.35 -0.55 0.85
N GLU A 394 -10.87 0.23 -0.09
CA GLU A 394 -12.29 0.51 -0.28
C GLU A 394 -12.76 0.03 -1.66
N TYR A 395 -13.99 -0.49 -1.74
CA TYR A 395 -14.54 -1.03 -2.99
C TYR A 395 -15.70 -0.22 -3.59
N ALA A 396 -16.14 0.90 -2.99
CA ALA A 396 -17.26 1.69 -3.51
C ALA A 396 -17.06 2.14 -4.97
N LEU A 397 -15.89 2.70 -5.31
CA LEU A 397 -15.60 3.15 -6.68
C LEU A 397 -15.51 1.97 -7.66
N VAL A 398 -14.98 0.84 -7.21
CA VAL A 398 -14.89 -0.37 -8.02
C VAL A 398 -16.29 -0.93 -8.30
N SER A 399 -17.20 -0.86 -7.33
CA SER A 399 -18.60 -1.26 -7.52
C SER A 399 -19.31 -0.36 -8.53
N GLU A 400 -19.07 0.95 -8.52
CA GLU A 400 -19.60 1.88 -9.51
C GLU A 400 -19.07 1.59 -10.92
N LEU A 401 -17.79 1.21 -11.05
CA LEU A 401 -17.24 0.81 -12.34
C LEU A 401 -17.79 -0.51 -12.85
N LEU A 402 -18.01 -1.50 -11.98
CA LEU A 402 -18.64 -2.76 -12.39
C LEU A 402 -20.00 -2.51 -13.06
N ASP A 403 -20.77 -1.56 -12.54
CA ASP A 403 -22.09 -1.20 -13.08
C ASP A 403 -22.01 -0.37 -14.38
N ARG A 404 -20.95 0.42 -14.58
CA ARG A 404 -20.89 1.43 -15.65
C ARG A 404 -19.93 1.11 -16.80
N ASP A 405 -18.80 0.50 -16.48
CA ASP A 405 -17.68 0.30 -17.40
C ASP A 405 -16.73 -0.81 -16.90
N VAL A 406 -17.23 -2.04 -16.89
CA VAL A 406 -16.47 -3.24 -16.52
C VAL A 406 -15.22 -3.44 -17.39
N VAL A 407 -15.24 -2.98 -18.66
CA VAL A 407 -14.11 -3.08 -19.59
C VAL A 407 -12.96 -2.17 -19.15
N ALA A 408 -13.26 -0.95 -18.68
CA ALA A 408 -12.26 -0.08 -18.10
C ALA A 408 -11.63 -0.69 -16.84
N LEU A 409 -12.44 -1.31 -15.96
CA LEU A 409 -11.94 -2.01 -14.78
C LEU A 409 -11.04 -3.20 -15.13
N GLU A 410 -11.44 -4.03 -16.10
CA GLU A 410 -10.65 -5.15 -16.61
C GLU A 410 -9.31 -4.67 -17.18
N SER A 411 -9.33 -3.57 -17.94
CA SER A 411 -8.10 -2.93 -18.44
C SER A 411 -7.21 -2.43 -17.31
N MET A 412 -7.77 -1.91 -16.21
CA MET A 412 -6.99 -1.49 -15.04
C MET A 412 -6.30 -2.68 -14.36
N LEU A 413 -7.02 -3.80 -14.20
CA LEU A 413 -6.50 -5.04 -13.62
C LEU A 413 -5.46 -5.72 -14.50
N ALA A 414 -5.62 -5.65 -15.82
CA ALA A 414 -4.63 -6.14 -16.77
C ALA A 414 -3.35 -5.29 -16.71
N ASN A 415 -3.49 -3.96 -16.69
CA ASN A 415 -2.35 -3.03 -16.59
C ASN A 415 -1.61 -3.14 -15.23
N SER A 416 -2.29 -3.54 -14.16
CA SER A 416 -1.64 -3.81 -12.87
C SER A 416 -0.95 -5.19 -12.83
N GLY A 417 -1.13 -6.02 -13.86
CA GLY A 417 -0.60 -7.39 -13.91
C GLY A 417 -1.27 -8.33 -12.90
N LYS A 418 -2.49 -8.01 -12.44
CA LYS A 418 -3.21 -8.76 -11.40
C LYS A 418 -4.49 -9.43 -11.88
N ILE A 419 -4.84 -9.33 -13.15
CA ILE A 419 -6.04 -9.98 -13.71
C ILE A 419 -6.02 -11.52 -13.62
N GLN A 420 -4.82 -12.12 -13.57
CA GLN A 420 -4.65 -13.56 -13.39
C GLN A 420 -4.56 -13.99 -11.92
N LYS A 421 -4.70 -13.04 -10.96
CA LYS A 421 -4.75 -13.37 -9.54
C LYS A 421 -5.93 -14.32 -9.28
N THR A 422 -5.69 -15.35 -8.51
CA THR A 422 -6.61 -16.44 -8.25
C THR A 422 -7.25 -16.29 -6.88
N TYR A 423 -8.51 -16.69 -6.78
CA TYR A 423 -9.32 -16.55 -5.58
C TYR A 423 -10.09 -17.83 -5.30
N TRP A 424 -10.31 -18.09 -4.02
CA TRP A 424 -11.22 -19.13 -3.56
C TRP A 424 -12.42 -18.48 -2.88
N VAL A 425 -13.61 -18.67 -3.43
CA VAL A 425 -14.88 -18.11 -2.93
C VAL A 425 -15.87 -19.25 -2.77
N CYS A 426 -16.39 -19.46 -1.55
CA CYS A 426 -17.23 -20.63 -1.26
C CYS A 426 -18.44 -20.78 -2.19
N ALA A 427 -19.03 -19.67 -2.65
CA ALA A 427 -20.12 -19.66 -3.64
C ALA A 427 -19.76 -20.38 -4.96
N PHE A 428 -18.49 -20.34 -5.37
CA PHE A 428 -17.99 -20.90 -6.64
C PHE A 428 -17.25 -22.23 -6.44
N CYS A 429 -16.48 -22.35 -5.34
CA CYS A 429 -15.53 -23.44 -5.12
C CYS A 429 -16.15 -24.67 -4.44
N ILE A 430 -17.32 -24.51 -3.81
CA ILE A 430 -18.10 -25.61 -3.25
C ILE A 430 -19.02 -26.21 -4.32
N ALA A 431 -19.12 -27.53 -4.36
CA ALA A 431 -20.07 -28.25 -5.19
C ALA A 431 -21.48 -28.05 -4.64
N GLN A 432 -22.15 -26.99 -5.07
CA GLN A 432 -23.51 -26.64 -4.60
C GLN A 432 -24.53 -27.76 -4.81
N HIS A 433 -24.29 -28.61 -5.81
CA HIS A 433 -25.09 -29.81 -6.11
C HIS A 433 -24.99 -30.89 -5.04
N SER A 434 -23.88 -30.96 -4.30
CA SER A 434 -23.68 -31.91 -3.20
C SER A 434 -24.25 -31.41 -1.87
N CYS A 435 -24.76 -30.18 -1.81
CA CYS A 435 -25.24 -29.58 -0.56
C CYS A 435 -26.64 -29.00 -0.72
N ILE A 436 -26.75 -27.82 -1.32
CA ILE A 436 -27.93 -26.97 -1.15
C ILE A 436 -28.88 -26.95 -2.34
N CYS A 437 -28.51 -27.48 -3.52
CA CYS A 437 -29.24 -27.19 -4.77
C CYS A 437 -30.73 -27.57 -4.81
N HIS A 438 -31.18 -28.46 -3.93
CA HIS A 438 -32.54 -29.00 -3.88
C HIS A 438 -33.46 -28.27 -2.87
N SER A 439 -32.88 -27.53 -1.92
CA SER A 439 -33.62 -26.87 -0.84
C SER A 439 -33.60 -25.36 -1.02
N ILE A 440 -34.76 -24.73 -0.90
CA ILE A 440 -34.95 -23.28 -0.91
C ILE A 440 -35.50 -22.92 0.46
N SER A 441 -34.87 -21.97 1.14
CA SER A 441 -35.48 -21.47 2.38
C SER A 441 -36.67 -20.59 2.03
N ALA A 442 -37.72 -20.56 2.86
CA ALA A 442 -38.86 -19.66 2.64
C ALA A 442 -38.48 -18.16 2.57
N ARG A 443 -37.24 -17.80 2.91
CA ARG A 443 -36.69 -16.44 2.84
C ARG A 443 -35.93 -16.18 1.53
N ASP A 444 -35.63 -17.20 0.75
CA ASP A 444 -34.91 -17.09 -0.51
C ASP A 444 -35.91 -16.83 -1.65
N VAL A 445 -36.42 -15.60 -1.70
CA VAL A 445 -37.24 -15.11 -2.83
C VAL A 445 -36.41 -14.15 -3.67
N ASP A 446 -36.55 -14.24 -5.00
CA ASP A 446 -35.94 -13.31 -5.92
C ASP A 446 -36.40 -11.88 -5.58
N PRO A 447 -35.48 -10.94 -5.31
CA PRO A 447 -35.87 -9.63 -4.81
C PRO A 447 -36.45 -8.70 -5.89
N VAL A 448 -36.39 -9.08 -7.17
CA VAL A 448 -36.96 -8.30 -8.29
C VAL A 448 -38.35 -8.80 -8.65
N HIS A 449 -38.56 -10.11 -8.70
CA HIS A 449 -39.82 -10.72 -9.10
C HIS A 449 -40.67 -11.21 -7.94
N GLY A 450 -40.11 -11.36 -6.74
CA GLY A 450 -40.77 -11.97 -5.58
C GLY A 450 -41.06 -13.46 -5.74
N MET A 451 -40.43 -14.12 -6.72
CA MET A 451 -40.63 -15.55 -7.00
C MET A 451 -39.55 -16.40 -6.32
N GLU A 452 -39.91 -17.59 -5.87
CA GLU A 452 -38.92 -18.57 -5.43
C GLU A 452 -38.01 -18.95 -6.61
N PRO A 453 -36.68 -19.08 -6.41
CA PRO A 453 -35.79 -19.55 -7.45
C PRO A 453 -36.14 -20.99 -7.86
N PRO A 454 -35.75 -21.46 -9.05
CA PRO A 454 -36.00 -22.84 -9.44
C PRO A 454 -35.24 -23.81 -8.52
N THR A 455 -35.91 -24.86 -8.07
CA THR A 455 -35.25 -25.99 -7.39
C THR A 455 -34.50 -26.85 -8.41
N CYS A 456 -33.33 -27.37 -8.03
CA CYS A 456 -32.56 -28.23 -8.89
C CYS A 456 -32.97 -29.71 -8.70
N ASP A 457 -33.39 -30.35 -9.79
CA ASP A 457 -33.78 -31.76 -9.91
C ASP A 457 -32.63 -32.66 -10.43
N CYS A 458 -31.38 -32.28 -10.16
CA CYS A 458 -30.20 -33.00 -10.65
C CYS A 458 -30.01 -34.42 -10.10
N GLY A 459 -30.69 -34.79 -9.01
CA GLY A 459 -30.58 -36.11 -8.40
C GLY A 459 -29.25 -36.44 -7.72
N TRP A 460 -28.27 -35.54 -7.74
CA TRP A 460 -26.97 -35.75 -7.08
C TRP A 460 -27.15 -35.99 -5.56
N PRO A 461 -26.43 -36.97 -4.97
CA PRO A 461 -26.47 -37.19 -3.52
C PRO A 461 -26.13 -35.94 -2.74
N LYS A 462 -26.80 -35.73 -1.60
CA LYS A 462 -26.55 -34.61 -0.70
C LYS A 462 -25.71 -35.09 0.46
N CYS A 463 -24.60 -34.41 0.69
CA CYS A 463 -23.61 -34.74 1.70
C CYS A 463 -23.60 -33.64 2.76
N PHE A 464 -24.03 -33.99 3.96
CA PHE A 464 -24.06 -33.17 5.17
C PHE A 464 -23.15 -33.78 6.24
N ASN A 465 -23.02 -33.11 7.39
CA ASN A 465 -22.10 -33.52 8.45
C ASN A 465 -22.37 -34.94 8.97
N ASP A 466 -23.62 -35.40 8.91
CA ASP A 466 -24.12 -36.71 9.35
C ASP A 466 -24.19 -37.77 8.23
N THR A 467 -23.73 -37.44 7.02
CA THR A 467 -23.69 -38.41 5.90
C THR A 467 -22.70 -39.55 6.23
N PRO A 468 -23.07 -40.83 5.96
CA PRO A 468 -22.21 -41.98 6.28
C PRO A 468 -20.78 -41.88 5.73
N GLU A 469 -19.89 -42.71 6.28
CA GLU A 469 -18.43 -42.61 6.12
C GLU A 469 -17.89 -41.37 6.85
N VAL A 470 -17.77 -41.52 8.17
CA VAL A 470 -17.32 -40.47 9.08
C VAL A 470 -15.87 -40.72 9.51
N ASP A 471 -15.13 -39.64 9.77
CA ASP A 471 -13.79 -39.70 10.34
C ASP A 471 -13.81 -40.12 11.83
N ALA A 472 -12.64 -40.14 12.47
CA ALA A 472 -12.50 -40.47 13.89
C ALA A 472 -13.27 -39.51 14.83
N LEU A 473 -13.67 -38.34 14.34
CA LEU A 473 -14.43 -37.32 15.06
C LEU A 473 -15.93 -37.34 14.71
N GLY A 474 -16.39 -38.30 13.90
CA GLY A 474 -17.79 -38.41 13.50
C GLY A 474 -18.20 -37.42 12.40
N ARG A 475 -17.24 -36.80 11.70
CA ARG A 475 -17.50 -35.85 10.61
C ARG A 475 -17.54 -36.58 9.27
N SER A 476 -18.57 -36.36 8.46
CA SER A 476 -18.65 -36.98 7.13
C SER A 476 -17.48 -36.60 6.23
N VAL A 477 -16.82 -37.59 5.62
CA VAL A 477 -15.74 -37.39 4.64
C VAL A 477 -16.26 -36.76 3.33
N HIS A 478 -17.55 -36.88 3.04
CA HIS A 478 -18.17 -36.38 1.80
C HIS A 478 -18.70 -34.95 1.87
N CYS A 479 -18.96 -34.44 3.07
CA CYS A 479 -19.43 -33.05 3.25
C CYS A 479 -18.30 -32.06 2.96
N GLU A 480 -18.46 -31.13 2.01
CA GLU A 480 -17.42 -30.13 1.74
C GLU A 480 -17.44 -28.99 2.78
N LEU A 481 -18.59 -28.74 3.42
CA LEU A 481 -18.78 -27.63 4.35
C LEU A 481 -18.05 -27.80 5.68
N ASN A 482 -17.73 -29.03 6.09
CA ASN A 482 -16.99 -29.31 7.33
C ASN A 482 -15.46 -29.33 7.18
N LYS A 483 -14.94 -28.96 6.00
CA LYS A 483 -13.51 -29.02 5.64
C LYS A 483 -12.82 -27.68 5.53
N PHE A 484 -13.49 -26.57 5.84
CA PHE A 484 -12.94 -25.23 5.61
C PHE A 484 -11.65 -25.01 6.42
N ASP A 485 -11.66 -25.33 7.72
CA ASP A 485 -10.48 -25.17 8.58
C ASP A 485 -9.28 -25.99 8.06
N ASP A 486 -9.53 -27.25 7.71
CA ASP A 486 -8.51 -28.17 7.22
C ASP A 486 -7.99 -27.76 5.83
N MET A 487 -8.86 -27.20 4.98
CA MET A 487 -8.52 -26.65 3.66
C MET A 487 -7.67 -25.39 3.78
N MET A 488 -8.02 -24.48 4.69
CA MET A 488 -7.18 -23.30 5.00
C MET A 488 -5.79 -23.71 5.49
N GLY A 489 -5.76 -24.66 6.43
CA GLY A 489 -4.51 -25.22 6.93
C GLY A 489 -3.71 -25.98 5.87
N HIS A 490 -4.38 -26.61 4.90
CA HIS A 490 -3.73 -27.25 3.76
C HIS A 490 -3.10 -26.22 2.81
N ILE A 491 -3.84 -25.19 2.39
CA ILE A 491 -3.33 -24.13 1.51
C ILE A 491 -2.14 -23.42 2.17
N ALA A 492 -2.25 -23.03 3.45
CA ALA A 492 -1.16 -22.36 4.17
C ALA A 492 0.12 -23.20 4.35
N ARG A 493 0.03 -24.53 4.19
CA ARG A 493 1.20 -25.43 4.21
C ARG A 493 1.89 -25.52 2.84
N ILE A 494 1.12 -25.46 1.75
CA ILE A 494 1.64 -25.61 0.39
C ILE A 494 2.08 -24.26 -0.21
N ASP A 495 1.43 -23.17 0.20
CA ASP A 495 1.73 -21.81 -0.24
C ASP A 495 1.93 -20.91 0.99
N ASP A 496 3.13 -20.36 1.14
CA ASP A 496 3.45 -19.47 2.25
C ASP A 496 2.95 -18.03 2.02
N GLN A 497 2.55 -17.70 0.79
CA GLN A 497 2.05 -16.41 0.33
C GLN A 497 0.53 -16.30 0.32
N ILE A 498 -0.22 -17.38 0.59
CA ILE A 498 -1.69 -17.33 0.67
C ILE A 498 -2.14 -16.24 1.63
N GLU A 499 -3.16 -15.48 1.22
CA GLU A 499 -3.80 -14.46 2.03
C GLU A 499 -5.27 -14.80 2.29
N GLN A 500 -5.86 -14.21 3.33
CA GLN A 500 -7.31 -14.17 3.49
C GLN A 500 -7.80 -12.77 3.11
N LEU A 501 -8.79 -12.73 2.22
CA LEU A 501 -9.52 -11.53 1.84
C LEU A 501 -10.89 -11.53 2.52
N ILE A 502 -11.16 -10.56 3.37
CA ILE A 502 -12.44 -10.38 4.05
C ILE A 502 -13.21 -9.27 3.33
N VAL A 503 -14.25 -9.64 2.58
CA VAL A 503 -15.10 -8.68 1.86
C VAL A 503 -16.33 -8.38 2.69
N VAL A 504 -16.29 -7.26 3.40
CA VAL A 504 -17.32 -6.86 4.37
C VAL A 504 -18.48 -6.18 3.65
N ASP A 505 -19.70 -6.64 3.88
CA ASP A 505 -20.90 -6.00 3.33
C ASP A 505 -21.16 -4.61 3.93
N SER A 506 -21.98 -3.80 3.26
CA SER A 506 -22.25 -2.42 3.68
C SER A 506 -22.99 -2.30 5.03
N LYS A 507 -23.48 -3.40 5.61
CA LYS A 507 -24.15 -3.43 6.92
C LYS A 507 -23.29 -4.09 7.99
N PHE A 508 -22.07 -4.52 7.64
CA PHE A 508 -21.19 -5.30 8.50
C PHE A 508 -21.84 -6.60 9.03
N ASP A 509 -22.83 -7.13 8.31
CA ASP A 509 -23.52 -8.37 8.68
C ASP A 509 -22.58 -9.59 8.57
N LEU A 510 -21.47 -9.50 7.83
CA LEU A 510 -20.40 -10.50 7.81
C LEU A 510 -19.96 -10.89 9.21
N PHE A 511 -19.78 -9.92 10.11
CA PHE A 511 -19.33 -10.18 11.46
C PHE A 511 -20.43 -10.73 12.37
N THR A 512 -21.69 -10.73 11.94
CA THR A 512 -22.76 -11.44 12.64
C THR A 512 -22.91 -12.87 12.15
N ARG A 513 -22.17 -13.31 11.12
CA ARG A 513 -22.23 -14.69 10.62
C ARG A 513 -21.20 -15.57 11.30
N ALA A 514 -21.66 -16.59 12.02
CA ALA A 514 -20.79 -17.48 12.79
C ALA A 514 -19.71 -18.15 11.92
N TRP A 515 -20.10 -18.62 10.72
CA TRP A 515 -19.19 -19.22 9.75
C TRP A 515 -18.09 -18.25 9.27
N CYS A 516 -18.44 -17.01 8.91
CA CYS A 516 -17.46 -16.02 8.47
C CYS A 516 -16.44 -15.70 9.56
N VAL A 517 -16.88 -15.62 10.81
CA VAL A 517 -15.99 -15.29 11.93
C VAL A 517 -15.11 -16.47 12.32
N ALA A 518 -15.62 -17.71 12.20
CA ALA A 518 -14.80 -18.91 12.33
C ALA A 518 -13.66 -18.90 11.30
N GLU A 519 -13.93 -18.60 10.03
CA GLU A 519 -12.90 -18.48 8.98
C GLU A 519 -11.86 -17.38 9.33
N VAL A 520 -12.30 -16.23 9.83
CA VAL A 520 -11.40 -15.14 10.26
C VAL A 520 -10.53 -15.56 11.44
N ALA A 521 -11.11 -16.24 12.43
CA ALA A 521 -10.38 -16.74 13.59
C ALA A 521 -9.35 -17.80 13.20
N GLU A 522 -9.74 -18.72 12.30
CA GLU A 522 -8.88 -19.79 11.83
C GLU A 522 -7.69 -19.26 11.02
N ALA A 523 -7.92 -18.36 10.05
CA ALA A 523 -6.85 -17.68 9.32
C ALA A 523 -5.83 -17.02 10.26
N PHE A 524 -6.31 -16.31 11.27
CA PHE A 524 -5.44 -15.69 12.27
C PHE A 524 -4.64 -16.75 13.05
N ARG A 525 -5.30 -17.79 13.54
CA ARG A 525 -4.68 -18.88 14.32
C ARG A 525 -3.53 -19.52 13.55
N ILE A 526 -3.74 -19.77 12.26
CA ILE A 526 -2.75 -20.45 11.40
C ILE A 526 -1.75 -19.47 10.75
N GLY A 527 -1.90 -18.17 11.02
CA GLY A 527 -0.98 -17.12 10.56
C GLY A 527 -1.08 -16.80 9.07
N ILE A 528 -2.26 -16.98 8.46
CA ILE A 528 -2.55 -16.42 7.13
C ILE A 528 -2.68 -14.89 7.26
N PRO A 529 -1.97 -14.09 6.45
CA PRO A 529 -2.19 -12.64 6.37
C PRO A 529 -3.62 -12.31 5.98
N GLN A 530 -4.30 -11.49 6.78
CA GLN A 530 -5.70 -11.09 6.55
C GLN A 530 -5.74 -9.67 6.01
N LYS A 531 -6.56 -9.44 4.98
CA LYS A 531 -6.87 -8.14 4.39
C LYS A 531 -8.37 -7.92 4.44
N MET A 532 -8.78 -6.71 4.80
CA MET A 532 -10.21 -6.36 4.82
C MET A 532 -10.52 -5.34 3.74
N LYS A 533 -11.64 -5.53 3.05
CA LYS A 533 -12.20 -4.57 2.09
C LYS A 533 -13.57 -4.15 2.57
N ILE A 534 -13.74 -2.85 2.73
CA ILE A 534 -14.99 -2.23 3.14
C ILE A 534 -15.53 -1.38 1.99
N LYS A 535 -16.82 -1.05 2.03
CA LYS A 535 -17.42 -0.22 0.98
C LYS A 535 -16.76 1.15 0.90
N CYS A 536 -16.77 1.88 2.01
CA CYS A 536 -16.08 3.15 2.19
C CYS A 536 -15.94 3.49 3.68
N GLY A 537 -15.05 4.42 4.03
CA GLY A 537 -14.86 4.87 5.42
C GLY A 537 -16.12 5.46 6.09
N GLN A 538 -17.04 6.07 5.33
CA GLN A 538 -18.29 6.60 5.88
C GLN A 538 -19.18 5.48 6.45
N VAL A 539 -19.24 4.35 5.76
CA VAL A 539 -20.00 3.17 6.21
C VAL A 539 -19.35 2.57 7.45
N LEU A 540 -18.01 2.54 7.52
CA LEU A 540 -17.33 2.12 8.75
C LEU A 540 -17.68 2.99 9.96
N HIS A 541 -17.59 4.32 9.83
CA HIS A 541 -17.91 5.22 10.93
C HIS A 541 -19.36 5.08 11.41
N ALA A 542 -20.30 4.84 10.50
CA ALA A 542 -21.71 4.63 10.85
C ALA A 542 -21.95 3.34 11.66
N PHE A 543 -21.08 2.34 11.54
CA PHE A 543 -21.21 1.03 12.20
C PHE A 543 -20.16 0.79 13.30
N GLU A 544 -19.26 1.73 13.55
CA GLU A 544 -18.15 1.58 14.50
C GLU A 544 -18.62 1.18 15.90
N GLU A 545 -19.67 1.83 16.43
CA GLU A 545 -20.22 1.51 17.75
C GLU A 545 -20.75 0.07 17.81
N ARG A 546 -21.53 -0.35 16.81
CA ARG A 546 -22.04 -1.73 16.70
C ARG A 546 -20.90 -2.75 16.65
N LEU A 547 -19.83 -2.45 15.90
CA LEU A 547 -18.66 -3.31 15.77
C LEU A 547 -17.89 -3.45 17.10
N ARG A 548 -17.81 -2.39 17.91
CA ARG A 548 -17.17 -2.44 19.24
C ARG A 548 -17.94 -3.31 20.24
N LEU A 549 -19.23 -3.50 20.02
CA LEU A 549 -20.09 -4.34 20.85
C LEU A 549 -20.18 -5.79 20.38
N LEU A 550 -19.49 -6.14 19.28
CA LEU A 550 -19.61 -7.43 18.64
C LEU A 550 -19.09 -8.57 19.51
N LYS A 551 -19.90 -9.63 19.61
CA LYS A 551 -19.60 -10.84 20.38
C LYS A 551 -19.87 -12.09 19.56
N VAL A 552 -18.95 -13.06 19.61
CA VAL A 552 -19.08 -14.36 18.92
C VAL A 552 -20.31 -15.15 19.34
N GLN A 553 -20.77 -14.96 20.58
CA GLN A 553 -21.95 -15.61 21.13
C GLN A 553 -23.27 -15.11 20.51
N GLU A 554 -23.26 -13.91 19.93
CA GLU A 554 -24.44 -13.28 19.32
C GLU A 554 -24.50 -13.52 17.80
N MET A 555 -23.63 -14.40 17.28
CA MET A 555 -23.56 -14.69 15.86
C MET A 555 -24.67 -15.65 15.41
N GLU A 556 -25.07 -15.48 14.16
CA GLU A 556 -26.16 -16.17 13.51
C GLU A 556 -25.63 -17.15 12.45
N ALA A 557 -26.31 -18.29 12.35
CA ALA A 557 -26.20 -19.21 11.23
C ALA A 557 -27.61 -19.60 10.75
N SER A 558 -27.68 -20.15 9.53
CA SER A 558 -28.96 -20.63 8.98
C SER A 558 -29.55 -21.77 9.82
N ARG A 559 -28.70 -22.51 10.53
CA ARG A 559 -29.00 -23.62 11.40
C ARG A 559 -28.47 -23.33 12.81
N PRO A 560 -29.32 -23.32 13.86
CA PRO A 560 -28.87 -23.08 15.23
C PRO A 560 -27.80 -24.07 15.71
N GLU A 561 -27.84 -25.31 15.23
CA GLU A 561 -26.84 -26.34 15.51
C GLU A 561 -25.43 -25.97 15.02
N ASP A 562 -25.32 -25.24 13.90
CA ASP A 562 -24.03 -24.76 13.40
C ASP A 562 -23.41 -23.74 14.38
N VAL A 563 -24.23 -22.85 14.95
CA VAL A 563 -23.77 -21.88 15.95
C VAL A 563 -23.26 -22.62 17.19
N ALA A 564 -24.00 -23.63 17.65
CA ALA A 564 -23.58 -24.45 18.79
C ALA A 564 -22.27 -25.20 18.50
N GLU A 565 -22.11 -25.77 17.29
CA GLU A 565 -20.89 -26.47 16.87
C GLU A 565 -19.68 -25.50 16.84
N ILE A 566 -19.85 -24.33 16.23
CA ILE A 566 -18.79 -23.31 16.15
C ILE A 566 -18.42 -22.81 17.54
N LEU A 567 -19.42 -22.49 18.39
CA LEU A 567 -19.18 -22.04 19.76
C LEU A 567 -18.56 -23.13 20.64
N ALA A 568 -18.81 -24.41 20.37
CA ALA A 568 -18.19 -25.53 21.06
C ALA A 568 -16.69 -25.67 20.71
N LYS A 569 -16.30 -25.33 19.47
CA LYS A 569 -14.89 -25.30 19.03
C LYS A 569 -14.08 -24.16 19.65
N ILE A 570 -14.73 -23.15 20.22
CA ILE A 570 -14.08 -21.98 20.83
C ILE A 570 -13.94 -22.21 22.35
N PRO A 571 -12.73 -22.56 22.84
CA PRO A 571 -12.51 -22.87 24.25
C PRO A 571 -12.71 -21.65 25.15
N ASP A 572 -12.23 -20.48 24.72
CA ASP A 572 -12.36 -19.21 25.43
C ASP A 572 -12.96 -18.16 24.49
N LYS A 573 -14.25 -17.90 24.69
CA LYS A 573 -15.03 -16.98 23.85
C LYS A 573 -14.68 -15.53 24.14
N ASP A 574 -14.32 -15.21 25.38
CA ASP A 574 -13.95 -13.85 25.77
C ASP A 574 -12.57 -13.48 25.25
N ALA A 575 -11.62 -14.43 25.28
CA ALA A 575 -10.33 -14.27 24.61
C ALA A 575 -10.51 -14.09 23.11
N LEU A 576 -11.38 -14.88 22.46
CA LEU A 576 -11.66 -14.72 21.03
C LEU A 576 -12.34 -13.38 20.72
N ASN A 577 -13.27 -12.92 21.56
CA ASN A 577 -13.89 -11.59 21.40
C ASN A 577 -12.85 -10.47 21.53
N ALA A 578 -12.00 -10.52 22.56
CA ALA A 578 -10.92 -9.56 22.73
C ALA A 578 -9.97 -9.58 21.53
N GLN A 579 -9.62 -10.77 21.06
CA GLN A 579 -8.79 -10.95 19.88
C GLN A 579 -9.46 -10.44 18.60
N LEU A 580 -10.76 -10.63 18.42
CA LEU A 580 -11.53 -10.09 17.31
C LEU A 580 -11.58 -8.55 17.37
N GLN A 581 -11.76 -7.98 18.57
CA GLN A 581 -11.71 -6.54 18.78
C GLN A 581 -10.31 -5.97 18.48
N THR A 582 -9.24 -6.64 18.91
CA THR A 582 -7.86 -6.30 18.53
C THR A 582 -7.68 -6.44 17.02
N LEU A 583 -8.15 -7.53 16.42
CA LEU A 583 -8.05 -7.78 15.00
C LEU A 583 -8.78 -6.69 14.20
N ILE A 584 -9.92 -6.18 14.65
CA ILE A 584 -10.64 -5.12 13.94
C ILE A 584 -10.02 -3.74 14.22
N PHE A 585 -9.84 -3.38 15.49
CA PHE A 585 -9.61 -2.00 15.94
C PHE A 585 -8.20 -1.66 16.41
N ASP A 586 -7.30 -2.63 16.56
CA ASP A 586 -5.93 -2.32 17.01
C ASP A 586 -5.30 -1.29 16.07
N GLU A 587 -4.82 -0.18 16.62
CA GLU A 587 -4.37 0.98 15.84
C GLU A 587 -3.12 0.70 14.99
N ASN A 588 -2.40 -0.38 15.30
CA ASN A 588 -1.13 -0.70 14.67
C ASN A 588 -1.21 -1.95 13.77
N THR A 589 -2.10 -2.87 14.08
CA THR A 589 -2.17 -4.22 13.48
C THR A 589 -3.57 -4.61 13.04
N GLY A 590 -4.59 -3.90 13.49
CA GLY A 590 -5.97 -4.20 13.17
C GLY A 590 -6.26 -4.05 11.68
N LEU A 591 -7.33 -4.69 11.22
CA LEU A 591 -7.84 -4.62 9.86
C LEU A 591 -8.15 -3.16 9.47
N LEU A 592 -8.56 -2.33 10.43
CA LEU A 592 -8.75 -0.89 10.23
C LEU A 592 -7.45 -0.10 10.26
N ALA A 593 -6.42 -0.59 10.94
CA ALA A 593 -5.11 0.02 10.88
C ALA A 593 -4.46 -0.17 9.52
N GLN A 594 -4.67 -1.31 8.83
CA GLN A 594 -4.22 -1.47 7.44
C GLN A 594 -4.76 -0.37 6.51
N TRP A 595 -5.94 0.17 6.80
CA TRP A 595 -6.49 1.33 6.09
C TRP A 595 -5.74 2.63 6.41
N ARG A 596 -5.21 2.79 7.63
CA ARG A 596 -4.41 3.95 8.07
C ARG A 596 -2.93 3.85 7.71
N ILE A 597 -2.42 2.64 7.54
CA ILE A 597 -1.00 2.31 7.40
C ILE A 597 -0.71 1.86 5.97
N LEU A 598 -0.80 2.79 5.04
CA LEU A 598 -0.19 2.62 3.72
C LEU A 598 1.14 3.39 3.72
N ASP A 599 2.19 2.81 3.14
CA ASP A 599 3.41 3.59 2.94
C ASP A 599 3.15 4.74 1.94
N SER A 600 3.99 5.79 1.94
CA SER A 600 3.70 6.96 1.09
C SER A 600 3.67 6.66 -0.41
N THR A 601 4.30 5.58 -0.87
CA THR A 601 4.26 5.14 -2.27
C THR A 601 2.96 4.41 -2.57
N GLU A 602 2.50 3.54 -1.66
CA GLU A 602 1.19 2.90 -1.73
C GLU A 602 0.05 3.92 -1.63
N GLN A 603 0.17 4.92 -0.75
CA GLN A 603 -0.74 6.06 -0.68
C GLN A 603 -0.80 6.80 -2.01
N LEU A 604 0.34 7.08 -2.65
CA LEU A 604 0.33 7.70 -3.98
C LEU A 604 -0.26 6.80 -5.06
N ARG A 605 0.01 5.50 -5.04
CA ARG A 605 -0.63 4.56 -5.97
C ARG A 605 -2.14 4.60 -5.81
N HIS A 606 -2.61 4.56 -4.57
CA HIS A 606 -4.01 4.70 -4.23
C HIS A 606 -4.57 6.02 -4.76
N PHE A 607 -3.90 7.14 -4.53
CA PHE A 607 -4.31 8.46 -5.02
C PHE A 607 -4.36 8.53 -6.55
N GLY A 608 -3.38 7.95 -7.24
CA GLY A 608 -3.40 7.93 -8.70
C GLY A 608 -4.51 7.03 -9.25
N LEU A 609 -4.84 5.92 -8.59
CA LEU A 609 -6.01 5.09 -8.93
C LEU A 609 -7.32 5.87 -8.74
N LEU A 610 -7.47 6.56 -7.61
CA LEU A 610 -8.62 7.44 -7.34
C LEU A 610 -8.74 8.55 -8.40
N ALA A 611 -7.63 9.22 -8.70
CA ALA A 611 -7.57 10.24 -9.74
C ALA A 611 -7.94 9.68 -11.13
N ARG A 612 -7.49 8.45 -11.46
CA ARG A 612 -7.88 7.74 -12.69
C ARG A 612 -9.38 7.45 -12.73
N PHE A 613 -9.98 7.03 -11.61
CA PHE A 613 -11.43 6.82 -11.56
C PHE A 613 -12.18 8.11 -11.85
N GLN A 614 -11.79 9.22 -11.22
CA GLN A 614 -12.39 10.52 -11.50
C GLN A 614 -12.21 10.95 -12.96
N TRP A 615 -11.03 10.69 -13.53
CA TRP A 615 -10.73 10.96 -14.92
C TRP A 615 -11.63 10.19 -15.89
N LEU A 616 -11.75 8.86 -15.70
CA LEU A 616 -12.60 8.00 -16.53
C LEU A 616 -14.07 8.42 -16.48
N ARG A 617 -14.53 8.94 -15.34
CA ARG A 617 -15.85 9.55 -15.21
C ARG A 617 -15.96 10.87 -15.97
N GLY A 618 -14.94 11.71 -15.84
CA GLY A 618 -14.84 13.02 -16.49
C GLY A 618 -14.80 12.94 -18.01
N GLN A 619 -14.18 11.93 -18.63
CA GLN A 619 -14.09 11.82 -20.09
C GLN A 619 -15.45 11.68 -20.81
N ARG A 620 -16.53 11.27 -20.11
CA ARG A 620 -17.89 11.32 -20.68
C ARG A 620 -18.49 12.73 -20.65
N TYR A 621 -17.93 13.64 -19.86
CA TYR A 621 -18.23 15.08 -19.82
C TYR A 621 -17.05 15.84 -20.44
N GLN A 622 -17.04 16.01 -21.76
CA GLN A 622 -15.95 16.64 -22.54
C GLN A 622 -15.38 17.95 -21.93
N ILE A 623 -14.36 17.85 -21.06
CA ILE A 623 -13.51 18.98 -20.67
C ILE A 623 -12.11 18.68 -21.21
N PRO A 624 -11.67 19.39 -22.27
CA PRO A 624 -10.34 19.22 -22.85
C PRO A 624 -9.23 19.59 -21.85
N PHE A 625 -8.21 18.73 -21.72
CA PHE A 625 -7.11 18.84 -20.75
C PHE A 625 -6.22 20.08 -20.97
N ASP A 626 -6.13 20.53 -22.20
CA ASP A 626 -5.45 21.73 -22.68
C ASP A 626 -6.01 23.02 -22.04
N LYS A 627 -7.23 23.01 -21.51
CA LYS A 627 -7.79 24.15 -20.75
C LYS A 627 -7.40 24.17 -19.27
N ILE A 628 -6.99 23.04 -18.69
CA ILE A 628 -6.66 22.95 -17.25
C ILE A 628 -5.21 23.38 -16.96
N CYS A 629 -4.30 23.24 -17.94
CA CYS A 629 -2.91 23.62 -17.77
C CYS A 629 -2.62 25.12 -18.02
N CYS A 630 -3.55 25.87 -18.63
CA CYS A 630 -3.29 27.23 -19.14
C CYS A 630 -3.92 28.38 -18.34
N HIS A 631 -4.68 28.12 -17.28
CA HIS A 631 -5.12 29.20 -16.37
C HIS A 631 -4.04 29.46 -15.33
N GLY A 632 -3.41 30.64 -15.46
CA GLY A 632 -2.26 31.09 -14.71
C GLY A 632 -2.38 30.93 -13.20
N TYR A 633 -1.28 30.50 -12.62
CA TYR A 633 -1.08 30.32 -11.19
C TYR A 633 -1.00 31.69 -10.49
N THR A 634 -1.99 32.01 -9.66
CA THR A 634 -1.79 32.90 -8.51
C THR A 634 -1.90 32.03 -7.27
N PHE A 635 -0.76 31.78 -6.62
CA PHE A 635 -0.64 31.15 -5.32
C PHE A 635 -0.23 32.22 -4.30
#